data_AF-A0A9W9VSV6-F1
#
_entry.id   AF-A0A9W9VSV6-F1
#
_cell.length_a   1.000
_cell.length_b   1.000
_cell.length_c   1.000
_cell.angle_alpha   90.00
_cell.angle_beta   90.00
_cell.angle_gamma   90.00
#
_symmetry.space_group_name_H-M   'P 1'
#
loop_
_entity.id
_entity.type
_entity.pdbx_description
1 polymer ?
#
loop_
_entity_poly.entity_id
_entity_poly.type
_entity_poly.pdbx_seq_one_letter_code
_entity_poly.pdbx_strand_id
1 'polypeptide(L)'
;MSRPSTIFGGALIGTSFTTAAQVQELLDQLQSIGINRIDTAARYSPTSPGSSERLLGEVRAQEQGFTIDTKTSTDGSLKTDGSGSLTAANITKSINDSFSRLHVVNVHILYFHRPDPETPIAEQASEIHRQYLEGRFEKFGLSNFPPGLVTEFIAVCEDKNYVKPSVYQGLYNLLSRESEKTLFPLLRKHGIAFNAYSPLAGGFLTGRATRGDTVGTRYAPGNQTTSALNVKYDTLDMHRAVAGLLDTIDPLEISGAEACLRWLYYHSILDEKDGVILGASKISQIVQNLSDISKGPLPEIVVQKIDSLFAQLAMYLPRQLISHLYLQLLRSHHPLSPPVLILVALEPDALCACRILTALLKRDYIPHKIQPVAGYGDLARAGEELVRPMQTTNGGSGGVVVCLGVGGLVDLAEILGMSQPEEEEIEEDMGGVEIWVFDARRPWNLANVFGGQAGMGQAMAEIDVNARRRGRGVDQGRITPAYTSKSGGIIVFDDGDIQEELGSERDAYYALLEMPEVDDDDESDGDDDEEEEESMPTGSKKRKSWSGREDDDDSDEEDGPPTPTKTKQFRLLDCLISNDSPSPEEPKQLSARSLKRRLLRMKRKHDATLQSYYSSGTSYSEPISSLVYSLASELGREDNDLLWLGIVGISSLELSGRTMTGVGISNSSEEGGSAGWGGQRGEHLRQIFRDEVHRLNPPDPLERDRDIRGEINGVIPTTARSPTDTSIRLSPEPRFLLVRHWSLYESMLHSPYLAPRLHVWTENGRKRLHKLLAKMGISLTQCHQFYTHMDMELKRVLRGRLLKYAPMYGLDGLVPAEPTGHASSREGWGFVRCWGWKACLSATDVGVIIGAMLEVGPHETSASWDAKRLPRARGTNDDVENGGGTGESDLASLLPRFWNAYDALSLTSESPTLLMEALPLAQHLHRAILRTGTSLLSKHQIRHLRAFRIAVVKDGPDVKLFTNPGALTKLALWIAEAIRVQEREKGDSIKIGRKRAAGTPLVLAGLDEDRDLYVVVGTGGGGGVIDYAAMSKRREERSKKKEARDKKQRERSSRRAQRAAERAEREDDDEAEDEESDESESESESESEDEDPGTKKHLLRNRFGIAFQEVVQETNARVRIDSFDHCVVEVQKDDLGGFLEALSFRSVVG
;
A
#
# COMPACT_ATOMS: atom_id res chain seq x y z
N MET A 1 32.21 -16.28 -26.29
CA MET A 1 31.07 -15.69 -25.55
C MET A 1 30.61 -14.47 -26.32
N SER A 2 29.31 -14.31 -26.48
CA SER A 2 28.68 -13.05 -26.93
C SER A 2 29.01 -11.93 -25.94
N ARG A 3 29.12 -10.68 -26.38
CA ARG A 3 29.33 -9.49 -25.52
C ARG A 3 28.74 -8.24 -26.18
N PRO A 4 28.13 -7.31 -25.43
CA PRO A 4 27.57 -6.09 -26.01
C PRO A 4 28.65 -5.17 -26.62
N SER A 5 28.22 -4.38 -27.61
CA SER A 5 29.05 -3.37 -28.27
C SER A 5 29.37 -2.18 -27.34
N THR A 6 30.57 -1.60 -27.48
CA THR A 6 30.93 -0.38 -26.73
C THR A 6 30.58 0.86 -27.53
N ILE A 7 29.83 1.78 -26.92
CA ILE A 7 29.39 3.04 -27.52
C ILE A 7 29.92 4.20 -26.67
N PHE A 8 30.45 5.25 -27.29
CA PHE A 8 30.89 6.43 -26.53
C PHE A 8 29.73 7.39 -26.25
N GLY A 9 29.54 7.78 -24.98
CA GLY A 9 28.48 8.68 -24.55
C GLY A 9 28.90 10.15 -24.60
N GLY A 10 28.50 10.86 -25.66
CA GLY A 10 28.83 12.26 -25.94
C GLY A 10 28.20 13.30 -25.01
N ALA A 11 27.51 12.89 -23.94
CA ALA A 11 26.85 13.78 -22.98
C ALA A 11 27.82 14.75 -22.25
N LEU A 12 29.10 14.40 -22.16
CA LEU A 12 30.15 15.23 -21.55
C LEU A 12 30.94 16.10 -22.56
N ILE A 13 30.61 16.03 -23.85
CA ILE A 13 31.15 16.92 -24.88
C ILE A 13 30.45 18.28 -24.76
N GLY A 14 31.22 19.29 -24.36
CA GLY A 14 30.76 20.63 -23.96
C GLY A 14 30.75 20.91 -22.45
N THR A 15 31.00 19.91 -21.60
CA THR A 15 31.31 20.10 -20.17
C THR A 15 32.75 19.77 -19.83
N SER A 16 33.25 18.61 -20.28
CA SER A 16 34.61 18.15 -20.03
C SER A 16 35.54 18.33 -21.23
N PHE A 17 34.99 18.25 -22.44
CA PHE A 17 35.67 18.55 -23.70
C PHE A 17 34.98 19.75 -24.33
N THR A 18 35.50 20.96 -24.11
CA THR A 18 34.81 22.23 -24.44
C THR A 18 35.25 22.83 -25.76
N THR A 19 36.39 22.39 -26.31
CA THR A 19 36.95 22.89 -27.58
C THR A 19 37.04 21.78 -28.64
N ALA A 20 36.98 22.15 -29.92
CA ALA A 20 37.10 21.20 -31.03
C ALA A 20 38.44 20.42 -30.99
N ALA A 21 39.53 21.04 -30.52
CA ALA A 21 40.83 20.36 -30.37
C ALA A 21 40.79 19.23 -29.32
N GLN A 22 40.13 19.45 -28.18
CA GLN A 22 39.93 18.40 -27.16
C GLN A 22 39.01 17.28 -27.64
N VAL A 23 38.05 17.60 -28.52
CA VAL A 23 37.18 16.60 -29.14
C VAL A 23 37.93 15.82 -30.22
N GLN A 24 38.83 16.44 -30.99
CA GLN A 24 39.71 15.72 -31.93
C GLN A 24 40.62 14.74 -31.18
N GLU A 25 41.30 15.17 -30.13
CA GLU A 25 42.15 14.30 -29.29
C GLU A 25 41.35 13.11 -28.74
N LEU A 26 40.11 13.34 -28.32
CA LEU A 26 39.17 12.29 -27.90
C LEU A 26 38.81 11.34 -29.05
N LEU A 27 38.55 11.84 -30.27
CA LEU A 27 38.26 11.00 -31.44
C LEU A 27 39.48 10.14 -31.84
N ASP A 28 40.68 10.73 -31.91
CA ASP A 28 41.92 10.02 -32.24
C ASP A 28 42.14 8.85 -31.26
N GLN A 29 41.92 9.09 -29.97
CA GLN A 29 42.02 8.10 -28.92
C GLN A 29 40.91 7.04 -29.00
N LEU A 30 39.65 7.42 -29.23
CA LEU A 30 38.54 6.47 -29.44
C LEU A 30 38.80 5.55 -30.65
N GLN A 31 39.34 6.09 -31.74
CA GLN A 31 39.70 5.31 -32.92
C GLN A 31 40.85 4.34 -32.62
N SER A 32 41.87 4.77 -31.88
CA SER A 32 43.00 3.92 -31.47
C SER A 32 42.61 2.71 -30.60
N ILE A 33 41.55 2.85 -29.79
CA ILE A 33 41.00 1.80 -28.92
C ILE A 33 39.79 1.07 -29.55
N GLY A 34 39.50 1.33 -30.83
CA GLY A 34 38.50 0.60 -31.62
C GLY A 34 37.04 0.97 -31.38
N ILE A 35 36.75 2.09 -30.71
CA ILE A 35 35.38 2.61 -30.58
C ILE A 35 35.07 3.53 -31.75
N ASN A 36 34.08 3.18 -32.56
CA ASN A 36 33.69 3.91 -33.78
C ASN A 36 32.20 4.33 -33.80
N ARG A 37 31.53 4.36 -32.64
CA ARG A 37 30.12 4.74 -32.49
C ARG A 37 29.93 5.71 -31.32
N ILE A 38 29.23 6.83 -31.59
CA ILE A 38 29.03 7.93 -30.64
C ILE A 38 27.54 8.19 -30.45
N ASP A 39 27.09 8.14 -29.19
CA ASP A 39 25.76 8.52 -28.75
C ASP A 39 25.72 10.00 -28.34
N THR A 40 24.99 10.84 -29.09
CA THR A 40 24.76 12.26 -28.78
C THR A 40 23.27 12.61 -28.76
N ALA A 41 22.92 13.87 -28.56
CA ALA A 41 21.55 14.39 -28.57
C ALA A 41 21.53 15.92 -28.70
N ALA A 42 20.43 16.47 -29.24
CA ALA A 42 20.17 17.91 -29.27
C ALA A 42 20.33 18.60 -27.90
N ARG A 43 19.99 17.91 -26.80
CA ARG A 43 20.10 18.42 -25.41
C ARG A 43 21.42 18.11 -24.70
N TYR A 44 22.46 17.67 -25.40
CA TYR A 44 23.80 17.46 -24.83
C TYR A 44 24.75 18.62 -25.20
N SER A 45 25.57 19.13 -24.28
CA SER A 45 25.73 18.72 -22.87
C SER A 45 24.62 19.31 -21.98
N PRO A 46 24.24 18.69 -20.84
CA PRO A 46 23.16 19.21 -19.99
C PRO A 46 23.34 20.65 -19.46
N THR A 47 24.57 21.17 -19.37
CA THR A 47 24.86 22.58 -18.99
C THR A 47 24.99 23.52 -20.19
N SER A 48 25.06 22.99 -21.42
CA SER A 48 25.20 23.74 -22.67
C SER A 48 24.54 22.96 -23.82
N PRO A 49 23.19 22.95 -23.90
CA PRO A 49 22.47 22.17 -24.91
C PRO A 49 22.94 22.48 -26.34
N GLY A 50 23.01 21.44 -27.18
CA GLY A 50 23.52 21.51 -28.55
C GLY A 50 25.05 21.53 -28.68
N SER A 51 25.81 21.67 -27.58
CA SER A 51 27.29 21.69 -27.63
C SER A 51 27.91 20.41 -28.18
N SER A 52 27.33 19.25 -27.83
CA SER A 52 27.88 17.95 -28.19
C SER A 52 27.78 17.73 -29.70
N GLU A 53 26.61 17.99 -30.27
CA GLU A 53 26.37 17.95 -31.71
C GLU A 53 27.24 18.97 -32.47
N ARG A 54 27.30 20.22 -31.99
CA ARG A 54 28.12 21.28 -32.63
C ARG A 54 29.60 20.89 -32.66
N LEU A 55 30.18 20.49 -31.53
CA LEU A 55 31.60 20.17 -31.45
C LEU A 55 31.97 18.91 -32.25
N LEU A 56 31.07 17.92 -32.33
CA LEU A 56 31.24 16.74 -33.19
C LEU A 56 31.16 17.10 -34.69
N GLY A 57 30.34 18.09 -35.05
CA GLY A 57 30.24 18.60 -36.42
C GLY A 57 31.41 19.50 -36.82
N GLU A 58 31.93 20.32 -35.90
CA GLU A 58 33.13 21.16 -36.12
C GLU A 58 34.38 20.34 -36.45
N VAL A 59 34.57 19.18 -35.81
CA VAL A 59 35.62 18.21 -36.16
C VAL A 59 35.22 17.24 -37.28
N ARG A 60 33.95 17.27 -37.73
CA ARG A 60 33.37 16.36 -38.73
C ARG A 60 33.53 14.87 -38.40
N ALA A 61 33.13 14.45 -37.20
CA ALA A 61 33.33 13.08 -36.71
C ALA A 61 32.87 11.97 -37.71
N GLN A 62 31.78 12.20 -38.47
CA GLN A 62 31.29 11.25 -39.47
C GLN A 62 32.27 11.06 -40.65
N GLU A 63 32.94 12.12 -41.12
CA GLU A 63 33.96 12.04 -42.17
C GLU A 63 35.22 11.27 -41.72
N GLN A 64 35.46 11.21 -40.40
CA GLN A 64 36.55 10.44 -39.79
C GLN A 64 36.19 8.95 -39.57
N GLY A 65 34.99 8.52 -39.99
CA GLY A 65 34.53 7.13 -39.89
C GLY A 65 33.75 6.78 -38.63
N PHE A 66 33.31 7.76 -37.83
CA PHE A 66 32.43 7.50 -36.69
C PHE A 66 30.96 7.42 -37.09
N THR A 67 30.27 6.39 -36.63
CA THR A 67 28.81 6.29 -36.69
C THR A 67 28.19 7.13 -35.58
N ILE A 68 27.25 8.01 -35.95
CA ILE A 68 26.59 8.94 -35.01
C ILE A 68 25.16 8.46 -34.74
N ASP A 69 24.84 8.28 -33.47
CA ASP A 69 23.50 8.06 -32.91
C ASP A 69 23.02 9.40 -32.32
N THR A 70 21.87 9.96 -32.72
CA THR A 70 21.30 11.19 -32.10
C THR A 70 19.80 11.08 -31.79
N LYS A 71 19.23 12.09 -31.13
CA LYS A 71 17.90 12.06 -30.50
C LYS A 71 17.16 13.38 -30.69
N THR A 72 15.87 13.30 -31.03
CA THR A 72 15.01 14.48 -31.17
C THR A 72 14.74 15.16 -29.82
N SER A 73 14.51 16.47 -29.84
CA SER A 73 13.91 17.20 -28.72
C SER A 73 12.40 17.28 -28.89
N THR A 74 11.67 17.23 -27.76
CA THR A 74 10.20 17.30 -27.70
C THR A 74 9.65 18.68 -28.06
N ASP A 75 10.44 19.74 -27.87
CA ASP A 75 10.03 21.14 -28.09
C ASP A 75 10.56 21.75 -29.39
N GLY A 76 11.37 21.02 -30.16
CA GLY A 76 12.13 21.58 -31.28
C GLY A 76 13.01 22.77 -30.87
N SER A 77 13.49 22.83 -29.63
CA SER A 77 14.34 23.90 -29.11
C SER A 77 15.41 23.33 -28.15
N LEU A 78 16.10 24.19 -27.41
CA LEU A 78 17.23 23.82 -26.53
C LEU A 78 16.87 23.89 -25.03
N LYS A 79 15.59 23.82 -24.68
CA LYS A 79 15.15 23.87 -23.26
C LYS A 79 15.51 22.58 -22.53
N THR A 80 15.82 22.71 -21.24
CA THR A 80 16.38 21.63 -20.42
C THR A 80 15.35 20.90 -19.55
N ASP A 81 14.16 21.48 -19.36
CA ASP A 81 13.04 20.86 -18.63
C ASP A 81 12.54 19.56 -19.30
N GLY A 82 12.46 19.57 -20.63
CA GLY A 82 11.91 18.48 -21.44
C GLY A 82 10.39 18.50 -21.50
N SER A 83 9.80 19.70 -21.48
CA SER A 83 8.46 19.99 -21.98
C SER A 83 8.39 19.87 -23.52
N GLY A 84 7.18 19.92 -24.09
CA GLY A 84 6.94 19.92 -25.54
C GLY A 84 6.36 18.61 -26.09
N SER A 85 5.88 18.69 -27.33
CA SER A 85 5.09 17.65 -28.02
C SER A 85 5.80 17.11 -29.27
N LEU A 86 5.84 15.78 -29.47
CA LEU A 86 6.41 15.08 -30.64
C LEU A 86 5.51 15.17 -31.89
N THR A 87 4.93 16.34 -32.16
CA THR A 87 4.16 16.62 -33.38
C THR A 87 5.07 16.57 -34.62
N ALA A 88 4.47 16.33 -35.79
CA ALA A 88 5.21 16.12 -37.03
C ALA A 88 6.14 17.31 -37.39
N ALA A 89 5.69 18.53 -37.09
CA ALA A 89 6.49 19.74 -37.28
C ALA A 89 7.70 19.83 -36.34
N ASN A 90 7.54 19.47 -35.06
CA ASN A 90 8.62 19.48 -34.07
C ASN A 90 9.67 18.40 -34.36
N ILE A 91 9.24 17.21 -34.79
CA ILE A 91 10.14 16.14 -35.25
C ILE A 91 10.97 16.61 -36.45
N THR A 92 10.34 17.11 -37.52
CA THR A 92 11.05 17.68 -38.68
C THR A 92 12.06 18.74 -38.27
N LYS A 93 11.65 19.69 -37.43
CA LYS A 93 12.51 20.79 -36.99
C LYS A 93 13.71 20.28 -36.20
N SER A 94 13.49 19.41 -35.21
CA SER A 94 14.57 18.87 -34.39
C SER A 94 15.59 18.08 -35.20
N ILE A 95 15.16 17.35 -36.24
CA ILE A 95 16.07 16.62 -37.14
C ILE A 95 16.93 17.62 -37.94
N ASN A 96 16.31 18.62 -38.58
CA ASN A 96 17.03 19.65 -39.32
C ASN A 96 18.06 20.39 -38.44
N ASP A 97 17.64 20.81 -37.24
CA ASP A 97 18.49 21.56 -36.30
C ASP A 97 19.67 20.71 -35.80
N SER A 98 19.46 19.42 -35.51
CA SER A 98 20.53 18.49 -35.14
C SER A 98 21.51 18.22 -36.29
N PHE A 99 21.00 18.00 -37.50
CA PHE A 99 21.83 17.72 -38.68
C PHE A 99 22.68 18.94 -39.06
N SER A 100 22.12 20.15 -38.92
CA SER A 100 22.85 21.41 -39.11
C SER A 100 23.94 21.65 -38.07
N ARG A 101 23.80 21.14 -36.83
CA ARG A 101 24.87 21.21 -35.81
C ARG A 101 25.95 20.16 -36.03
N LEU A 102 25.54 18.94 -36.39
CA LEU A 102 26.44 17.82 -36.67
C LEU A 102 27.16 17.93 -38.03
N HIS A 103 26.73 18.83 -38.91
CA HIS A 103 27.20 18.94 -40.30
C HIS A 103 27.03 17.63 -41.10
N VAL A 104 25.94 16.89 -40.86
CA VAL A 104 25.63 15.59 -41.51
C VAL A 104 24.36 15.65 -42.36
N VAL A 105 24.24 14.73 -43.30
CA VAL A 105 23.00 14.51 -44.08
C VAL A 105 22.18 13.31 -43.61
N ASN A 106 22.79 12.39 -42.85
CA ASN A 106 22.14 11.25 -42.24
C ASN A 106 22.81 10.84 -40.91
N VAL A 107 22.14 9.98 -40.13
CA VAL A 107 22.67 9.39 -38.88
C VAL A 107 22.43 7.87 -38.83
N HIS A 108 23.21 7.15 -38.02
CA HIS A 108 23.07 5.70 -37.89
C HIS A 108 21.78 5.33 -37.14
N ILE A 109 21.54 5.93 -35.96
CA ILE A 109 20.26 5.80 -35.25
C ILE A 109 19.70 7.17 -34.89
N LEU A 110 18.39 7.34 -35.14
CA LEU A 110 17.60 8.44 -34.59
C LEU A 110 16.65 7.89 -33.51
N TYR A 111 16.74 8.42 -32.29
CA TYR A 111 15.81 8.10 -31.20
C TYR A 111 14.81 9.22 -30.92
N PHE A 112 13.62 8.86 -30.44
CA PHE A 112 12.88 9.74 -29.53
C PHE A 112 13.52 9.71 -28.14
N HIS A 113 13.90 10.87 -27.59
CA HIS A 113 14.67 10.97 -26.33
C HIS A 113 13.84 10.63 -25.08
N ARG A 114 12.53 10.89 -25.13
CA ARG A 114 11.52 10.65 -24.09
C ARG A 114 10.17 10.35 -24.75
N PRO A 115 9.25 9.64 -24.08
CA PRO A 115 7.85 9.56 -24.51
C PRO A 115 7.16 10.92 -24.40
N ASP A 116 6.31 11.21 -25.37
CA ASP A 116 5.29 12.26 -25.32
C ASP A 116 3.90 11.59 -25.28
N PRO A 117 3.09 11.82 -24.23
CA PRO A 117 1.72 11.33 -24.13
C PRO A 117 0.67 12.27 -24.75
N GLU A 118 1.02 13.50 -25.14
CA GLU A 118 0.07 14.49 -25.68
C GLU A 118 -0.12 14.32 -27.20
N THR A 119 0.95 14.06 -27.97
CA THR A 119 0.82 13.76 -29.41
C THR A 119 0.43 12.29 -29.64
N PRO A 120 -0.62 11.97 -30.42
CA PRO A 120 -0.97 10.59 -30.73
C PRO A 120 0.17 9.82 -31.41
N ILE A 121 0.46 8.59 -30.94
CA ILE A 121 1.54 7.73 -31.46
C ILE A 121 1.44 7.52 -32.99
N ALA A 122 0.23 7.50 -33.56
CA ALA A 122 0.03 7.41 -35.01
C ALA A 122 0.60 8.60 -35.79
N GLU A 123 0.57 9.82 -35.24
CA GLU A 123 1.23 10.98 -35.86
C GLU A 123 2.75 10.85 -35.74
N GLN A 124 3.24 10.56 -34.53
CA GLN A 124 4.68 10.40 -34.24
C GLN A 124 5.33 9.36 -35.16
N ALA A 125 4.68 8.20 -35.33
CA ALA A 125 5.14 7.10 -36.16
C ALA A 125 5.05 7.40 -37.67
N SER A 126 4.01 8.11 -38.11
CA SER A 126 3.84 8.49 -39.52
C SER A 126 4.94 9.45 -39.99
N GLU A 127 5.26 10.45 -39.16
CA GLU A 127 6.35 11.40 -39.47
C GLU A 127 7.72 10.72 -39.44
N ILE A 128 8.01 9.90 -38.42
CA ILE A 128 9.26 9.12 -38.37
C ILE A 128 9.41 8.19 -39.59
N HIS A 129 8.31 7.60 -40.06
CA HIS A 129 8.34 6.80 -41.27
C HIS A 129 8.65 7.63 -42.53
N ARG A 130 8.11 8.84 -42.66
CA ARG A 130 8.48 9.77 -43.75
C ARG A 130 9.97 10.12 -43.71
N GLN A 131 10.51 10.46 -42.54
CA GLN A 131 11.92 10.79 -42.34
C GLN A 131 12.85 9.61 -42.66
N TYR A 132 12.41 8.37 -42.38
CA TYR A 132 13.10 7.14 -42.78
C TYR A 132 13.09 6.93 -44.31
N LEU A 133 11.94 7.15 -44.98
CA LEU A 133 11.84 7.06 -46.44
C LEU A 133 12.67 8.12 -47.17
N GLU A 134 12.93 9.27 -46.53
CA GLU A 134 13.89 10.28 -47.00
C GLU A 134 15.37 9.88 -46.79
N GLY A 135 15.64 8.70 -46.21
CA GLY A 135 17.00 8.18 -46.01
C GLY A 135 17.80 8.87 -44.90
N ARG A 136 17.14 9.66 -44.04
CA ARG A 136 17.81 10.50 -43.03
C ARG A 136 18.43 9.71 -41.88
N PHE A 137 17.97 8.50 -41.63
CA PHE A 137 18.59 7.61 -40.65
C PHE A 137 18.44 6.14 -41.04
N GLU A 138 19.42 5.31 -40.65
CA GLU A 138 19.39 3.87 -40.95
C GLU A 138 18.45 3.09 -40.03
N LYS A 139 18.34 3.51 -38.76
CA LYS A 139 17.56 2.83 -37.72
C LYS A 139 16.75 3.82 -36.89
N PHE A 140 15.49 3.47 -36.61
CA PHE A 140 14.67 4.16 -35.61
C PHE A 140 14.84 3.50 -34.23
N GLY A 141 14.76 4.30 -33.17
CA GLY A 141 14.78 3.83 -31.79
C GLY A 141 13.95 4.68 -30.80
N LEU A 142 13.78 4.13 -29.60
CA LEU A 142 13.05 4.78 -28.50
C LEU A 142 13.97 4.88 -27.28
N SER A 143 13.89 5.97 -26.50
CA SER A 143 14.65 6.14 -25.25
C SER A 143 13.72 6.48 -24.09
N ASN A 144 13.80 5.71 -23.00
CA ASN A 144 12.98 5.87 -21.79
C ASN A 144 11.45 5.71 -21.98
N PHE A 145 10.98 4.99 -23.01
CA PHE A 145 9.54 4.67 -23.18
C PHE A 145 9.14 3.50 -22.25
N PRO A 146 8.03 3.59 -21.49
CA PRO A 146 7.54 2.47 -20.69
C PRO A 146 7.03 1.30 -21.56
N PRO A 147 7.07 0.03 -21.10
CA PRO A 147 6.75 -1.14 -21.92
C PRO A 147 5.36 -1.12 -22.60
N GLY A 148 4.36 -0.50 -21.97
CA GLY A 148 3.03 -0.31 -22.57
C GLY A 148 3.10 0.54 -23.85
N LEU A 149 3.71 1.73 -23.78
CA LEU A 149 3.86 2.61 -24.95
C LEU A 149 4.79 2.00 -26.00
N VAL A 150 5.81 1.23 -25.62
CA VAL A 150 6.63 0.47 -26.59
C VAL A 150 5.77 -0.55 -27.35
N THR A 151 4.88 -1.25 -26.66
CA THR A 151 3.96 -2.22 -27.27
C THR A 151 2.96 -1.54 -28.22
N GLU A 152 2.40 -0.41 -27.81
CA GLU A 152 1.49 0.39 -28.64
C GLU A 152 2.18 0.95 -29.90
N PHE A 153 3.40 1.49 -29.75
CA PHE A 153 4.18 2.02 -30.88
C PHE A 153 4.50 0.92 -31.92
N ILE A 154 4.86 -0.29 -31.45
CA ILE A 154 5.07 -1.44 -32.33
C ILE A 154 3.77 -1.82 -33.04
N ALA A 155 2.64 -1.92 -32.33
CA ALA A 155 1.35 -2.27 -32.91
C ALA A 155 0.89 -1.27 -33.99
N VAL A 156 1.06 0.04 -33.74
CA VAL A 156 0.77 1.10 -34.73
C VAL A 156 1.66 0.97 -35.96
N CYS A 157 2.95 0.70 -35.79
CA CYS A 157 3.84 0.49 -36.93
C CYS A 157 3.54 -0.81 -37.70
N GLU A 158 3.04 -1.86 -37.04
CA GLU A 158 2.64 -3.11 -37.69
C GLU A 158 1.31 -2.97 -38.46
N ASP A 159 0.31 -2.27 -37.91
CA ASP A 159 -0.97 -1.98 -38.58
C ASP A 159 -0.81 -1.03 -39.80
N LYS A 160 0.08 -0.04 -39.72
CA LYS A 160 0.35 0.92 -40.81
C LYS A 160 1.51 0.56 -41.72
N ASN A 161 2.21 -0.56 -41.46
CA ASN A 161 3.43 -0.97 -42.14
C ASN A 161 4.51 0.15 -42.18
N TYR A 162 4.66 0.85 -41.06
CA TYR A 162 5.67 1.89 -40.84
C TYR A 162 7.00 1.30 -40.35
N VAL A 163 8.05 2.13 -40.32
CA VAL A 163 9.34 1.73 -39.76
C VAL A 163 9.20 1.40 -38.27
N LYS A 164 9.63 0.20 -37.86
CA LYS A 164 9.55 -0.24 -36.46
C LYS A 164 10.78 0.23 -35.67
N PRO A 165 10.66 0.50 -34.36
CA PRO A 165 11.82 0.71 -33.51
C PRO A 165 12.68 -0.56 -33.53
N SER A 166 13.99 -0.38 -33.72
CA SER A 166 14.97 -1.47 -33.87
C SER A 166 16.04 -1.47 -32.76
N VAL A 167 16.19 -0.34 -32.06
CA VAL A 167 17.00 -0.20 -30.85
C VAL A 167 16.22 0.57 -29.79
N TYR A 168 16.29 0.13 -28.54
CA TYR A 168 15.78 0.83 -27.37
C TYR A 168 16.95 1.30 -26.52
N GLN A 169 16.88 2.50 -25.94
CA GLN A 169 17.89 3.02 -25.02
C GLN A 169 17.29 3.21 -23.62
N GLY A 170 17.96 2.66 -22.60
CA GLY A 170 17.44 2.63 -21.23
C GLY A 170 18.51 2.67 -20.15
N LEU A 171 18.08 3.08 -18.95
CA LEU A 171 18.90 2.99 -17.75
C LEU A 171 19.06 1.51 -17.38
N TYR A 172 20.29 1.04 -17.28
CA TYR A 172 20.58 -0.33 -16.86
C TYR A 172 21.98 -0.44 -16.24
N ASN A 173 22.04 -0.93 -15.01
CA ASN A 173 23.25 -1.20 -14.23
C ASN A 173 22.91 -2.11 -13.04
N LEU A 174 23.91 -2.44 -12.20
CA LEU A 174 23.76 -3.36 -11.06
C LEU A 174 22.63 -2.96 -10.08
N LEU A 175 22.37 -1.64 -9.93
CA LEU A 175 21.36 -1.06 -9.03
C LEU A 175 20.08 -0.66 -9.79
N SER A 176 19.94 -1.01 -11.06
CA SER A 176 18.79 -0.67 -11.89
C SER A 176 18.56 -1.74 -12.94
N ARG A 177 18.04 -2.87 -12.46
CA ARG A 177 17.74 -4.10 -13.22
C ARG A 177 16.24 -4.33 -13.41
N GLU A 178 15.38 -3.37 -13.06
CA GLU A 178 13.92 -3.48 -13.14
C GLU A 178 13.45 -3.88 -14.57
N SER A 179 14.16 -3.36 -15.57
CA SER A 179 13.98 -3.65 -17.00
C SER A 179 14.02 -5.15 -17.36
N GLU A 180 14.75 -5.99 -16.60
CA GLU A 180 14.88 -7.44 -16.88
C GLU A 180 13.54 -8.17 -16.83
N LYS A 181 12.61 -7.72 -15.97
CA LYS A 181 11.35 -8.44 -15.69
C LYS A 181 10.28 -8.20 -16.76
N THR A 182 10.28 -7.06 -17.44
CA THR A 182 9.17 -6.63 -18.32
C THR A 182 9.63 -6.09 -19.66
N LEU A 183 10.69 -5.26 -19.69
CA LEU A 183 11.14 -4.58 -20.90
C LEU A 183 12.00 -5.51 -21.79
N PHE A 184 13.02 -6.17 -21.24
CA PHE A 184 13.88 -7.07 -22.01
C PHE A 184 13.08 -8.19 -22.74
N PRO A 185 12.13 -8.89 -22.10
CA PRO A 185 11.29 -9.88 -22.79
C PRO A 185 10.50 -9.31 -23.99
N LEU A 186 9.95 -8.10 -23.85
CA LEU A 186 9.25 -7.39 -24.94
C LEU A 186 10.20 -7.05 -26.09
N LEU A 187 11.36 -6.48 -25.78
CA LEU A 187 12.35 -6.10 -26.79
C LEU A 187 12.88 -7.32 -27.55
N ARG A 188 13.25 -8.40 -26.85
CA ARG A 188 13.72 -9.65 -27.46
C ARG A 188 12.65 -10.30 -28.35
N LYS A 189 11.39 -10.30 -27.92
CA LYS A 189 10.24 -10.82 -28.71
C LYS A 189 10.10 -10.13 -30.08
N HIS A 190 10.35 -8.82 -30.14
CA HIS A 190 10.23 -8.02 -31.37
C HIS A 190 11.57 -7.76 -32.08
N GLY A 191 12.66 -8.41 -31.64
CA GLY A 191 13.99 -8.32 -32.27
C GLY A 191 14.73 -6.99 -32.02
N ILE A 192 14.34 -6.23 -31.00
CA ILE A 192 14.86 -4.90 -30.68
C ILE A 192 16.10 -5.04 -29.78
N ALA A 193 17.20 -4.38 -30.15
CA ALA A 193 18.42 -4.33 -29.34
C ALA A 193 18.30 -3.31 -28.20
N PHE A 194 19.07 -3.49 -27.12
CA PHE A 194 19.10 -2.60 -25.97
C PHE A 194 20.43 -1.85 -25.84
N ASN A 195 20.37 -0.53 -25.68
CA ASN A 195 21.51 0.34 -25.42
C ASN A 195 21.45 0.83 -23.95
N ALA A 196 22.29 0.27 -23.10
CA ALA A 196 22.39 0.60 -21.68
C ALA A 196 23.14 1.93 -21.46
N TYR A 197 22.51 2.89 -20.78
CA TYR A 197 23.17 4.14 -20.35
C TYR A 197 23.32 4.23 -18.82
N SER A 198 24.27 5.07 -18.39
CA SER A 198 24.70 5.22 -17.00
C SER A 198 25.10 3.89 -16.31
N PRO A 199 26.04 3.12 -16.90
CA PRO A 199 26.46 1.83 -16.35
C PRO A 199 27.06 1.97 -14.94
N LEU A 200 27.85 3.00 -14.67
CA LEU A 200 28.43 3.26 -13.33
C LEU A 200 27.47 4.01 -12.36
N ALA A 201 26.15 4.01 -12.61
CA ALA A 201 25.16 4.73 -11.78
C ALA A 201 25.56 6.22 -11.53
N GLY A 202 25.89 6.94 -12.60
CA GLY A 202 26.37 8.34 -12.53
C GLY A 202 27.76 8.53 -11.90
N GLY A 203 28.42 7.45 -11.47
CA GLY A 203 29.65 7.43 -10.67
C GLY A 203 29.48 6.79 -9.28
N PHE A 204 28.26 6.48 -8.85
CA PHE A 204 27.96 5.91 -7.53
C PHE A 204 28.63 4.55 -7.31
N LEU A 205 28.56 3.67 -8.31
CA LEU A 205 29.15 2.32 -8.29
C LEU A 205 30.69 2.30 -8.27
N THR A 206 31.36 3.47 -8.26
CA THR A 206 32.79 3.56 -7.95
C THR A 206 33.10 3.44 -6.47
N GLY A 207 32.09 3.50 -5.59
CA GLY A 207 32.24 3.44 -4.13
C GLY A 207 32.69 4.74 -3.47
N ARG A 208 33.21 5.71 -4.23
CA ARG A 208 33.75 6.98 -3.69
C ARG A 208 32.73 7.76 -2.85
N ALA A 209 31.51 7.93 -3.35
CA ALA A 209 30.43 8.59 -2.60
C ALA A 209 30.11 7.85 -1.28
N THR A 210 30.04 6.51 -1.30
CA THR A 210 29.83 5.68 -0.11
C THR A 210 30.97 5.77 0.91
N ARG A 211 32.22 6.00 0.47
CA ARG A 211 33.38 6.26 1.34
C ARG A 211 33.53 7.74 1.74
N GLY A 212 32.58 8.61 1.39
CA GLY A 212 32.64 10.06 1.67
C GLY A 212 33.56 10.87 0.76
N ASP A 213 34.29 10.25 -0.17
CA ASP A 213 35.10 10.92 -1.19
C ASP A 213 34.20 11.50 -2.30
N THR A 214 33.48 12.57 -1.99
CA THR A 214 32.64 13.26 -2.97
C THR A 214 33.44 14.21 -3.86
N VAL A 215 34.69 14.54 -3.52
CA VAL A 215 35.46 15.63 -4.14
C VAL A 215 35.76 15.36 -5.62
N GLY A 216 35.39 16.31 -6.49
CA GLY A 216 35.52 16.15 -7.95
C GLY A 216 34.55 15.13 -8.57
N THR A 217 33.63 14.55 -7.80
CA THR A 217 32.57 13.66 -8.29
C THR A 217 31.27 14.43 -8.57
N ARG A 218 30.28 13.77 -9.19
CA ARG A 218 28.92 14.32 -9.37
C ARG A 218 28.09 14.36 -8.08
N TYR A 219 28.64 13.84 -6.98
CA TYR A 219 28.04 13.84 -5.64
C TYR A 219 28.65 14.93 -4.74
N ALA A 220 29.54 15.78 -5.26
CA ALA A 220 30.06 16.95 -4.54
C ALA A 220 28.94 17.98 -4.26
N PRO A 221 28.89 18.60 -3.06
CA PRO A 221 28.00 19.72 -2.79
C PRO A 221 28.17 20.88 -3.77
N GLY A 222 27.07 21.52 -4.17
CA GLY A 222 27.07 22.70 -5.05
C GLY A 222 27.31 22.43 -6.54
N ASN A 223 27.59 21.19 -6.95
CA ASN A 223 27.83 20.86 -8.36
C ASN A 223 26.52 20.99 -9.16
N GLN A 224 26.45 21.89 -10.15
CA GLN A 224 25.22 22.14 -10.94
C GLN A 224 24.74 20.93 -11.78
N THR A 225 25.53 19.86 -11.82
CA THR A 225 25.12 18.54 -12.34
C THR A 225 24.45 17.66 -11.27
N THR A 226 23.89 18.25 -10.20
CA THR A 226 22.94 17.63 -9.25
C THR A 226 21.76 17.02 -9.99
N SER A 227 21.89 15.74 -10.32
CA SER A 227 21.04 15.08 -11.30
C SER A 227 19.91 14.29 -10.66
N ALA A 228 18.89 13.94 -11.43
CA ALA A 228 17.90 12.95 -11.01
C ALA A 228 18.49 11.56 -10.70
N LEU A 229 19.74 11.29 -11.09
CA LEU A 229 20.46 10.07 -10.68
C LEU A 229 20.98 10.19 -9.24
N ASN A 230 21.35 11.38 -8.77
CA ASN A 230 21.68 11.59 -7.36
C ASN A 230 20.43 11.26 -6.52
N VAL A 231 19.27 11.82 -6.87
CA VAL A 231 18.00 11.52 -6.20
C VAL A 231 17.60 10.02 -6.27
N LYS A 232 18.08 9.24 -7.25
CA LYS A 232 17.86 7.78 -7.30
C LYS A 232 18.85 6.97 -6.45
N TYR A 233 20.14 7.35 -6.41
CA TYR A 233 21.20 6.52 -5.82
C TYR A 233 21.73 7.02 -4.47
N ASP A 234 21.63 8.32 -4.18
CA ASP A 234 22.14 9.00 -2.97
C ASP A 234 21.22 8.73 -1.77
N THR A 235 21.10 7.44 -1.41
CA THR A 235 20.15 6.87 -0.44
C THR A 235 20.85 5.83 0.42
N LEU A 236 20.41 5.68 1.68
CA LEU A 236 21.10 4.86 2.67
C LEU A 236 21.23 3.39 2.23
N ASP A 237 20.20 2.82 1.62
CA ASP A 237 20.18 1.42 1.19
C ASP A 237 21.14 1.16 0.02
N MET A 238 21.20 2.10 -0.93
CA MET A 238 22.15 2.03 -2.05
C MET A 238 23.59 2.18 -1.55
N HIS A 239 23.83 3.03 -0.53
CA HIS A 239 25.12 3.11 0.13
C HIS A 239 25.48 1.82 0.87
N ARG A 240 24.57 1.22 1.64
CA ARG A 240 24.74 -0.09 2.30
C ARG A 240 25.06 -1.20 1.27
N ALA A 241 24.30 -1.26 0.18
CA ALA A 241 24.50 -2.24 -0.90
C ALA A 241 25.87 -2.08 -1.59
N VAL A 242 26.30 -0.83 -1.85
CA VAL A 242 27.62 -0.56 -2.41
C VAL A 242 28.75 -0.80 -1.40
N ALA A 243 28.55 -0.51 -0.11
CA ALA A 243 29.54 -0.85 0.94
C ALA A 243 29.78 -2.37 0.98
N GLY A 244 28.71 -3.16 1.12
CA GLY A 244 28.80 -4.62 1.11
C GLY A 244 29.36 -5.20 -0.19
N LEU A 245 29.29 -4.49 -1.32
CA LEU A 245 30.01 -4.84 -2.55
C LEU A 245 31.51 -4.58 -2.42
N LEU A 246 31.89 -3.37 -1.97
CA LEU A 246 33.29 -2.96 -1.75
C LEU A 246 34.01 -3.93 -0.83
N ASP A 247 33.42 -4.27 0.32
CA ASP A 247 33.95 -5.24 1.29
C ASP A 247 34.27 -6.62 0.67
N THR A 248 33.59 -6.97 -0.43
CA THR A 248 33.76 -8.25 -1.16
C THR A 248 34.80 -8.17 -2.28
N ILE A 249 35.11 -6.97 -2.80
CA ILE A 249 36.01 -6.76 -3.95
C ILE A 249 37.35 -6.12 -3.58
N ASP A 250 37.43 -5.35 -2.48
CA ASP A 250 38.68 -4.80 -1.97
C ASP A 250 39.71 -5.90 -1.64
N PRO A 251 39.36 -7.04 -0.98
CA PRO A 251 40.30 -8.14 -0.75
C PRO A 251 40.75 -8.89 -2.02
N LEU A 252 40.12 -8.59 -3.17
CA LEU A 252 40.42 -9.17 -4.48
C LEU A 252 41.15 -8.18 -5.40
N GLU A 253 41.50 -6.99 -4.90
CA GLU A 253 42.09 -5.86 -5.65
C GLU A 253 41.23 -5.38 -6.85
N ILE A 254 39.93 -5.68 -6.85
CA ILE A 254 38.99 -5.30 -7.93
C ILE A 254 38.31 -3.98 -7.56
N SER A 255 38.42 -2.96 -8.41
CA SER A 255 37.72 -1.68 -8.17
C SER A 255 36.22 -1.77 -8.41
N GLY A 256 35.41 -0.94 -7.73
CA GLY A 256 33.95 -0.89 -7.95
C GLY A 256 33.54 -0.58 -9.40
N ALA A 257 34.32 0.25 -10.09
CA ALA A 257 34.12 0.53 -11.52
C ALA A 257 34.40 -0.71 -12.39
N GLU A 258 35.49 -1.43 -12.09
CA GLU A 258 35.84 -2.67 -12.76
C GLU A 258 34.79 -3.76 -12.52
N ALA A 259 34.36 -3.96 -11.27
CA ALA A 259 33.29 -4.91 -10.92
C ALA A 259 32.00 -4.59 -11.68
N CYS A 260 31.58 -3.33 -11.67
CA CYS A 260 30.40 -2.88 -12.38
C CYS A 260 30.47 -3.17 -13.89
N LEU A 261 31.61 -2.89 -14.54
CA LEU A 261 31.76 -3.07 -15.99
C LEU A 261 31.97 -4.53 -16.39
N ARG A 262 32.78 -5.30 -15.65
CA ARG A 262 32.98 -6.74 -15.89
C ARG A 262 31.69 -7.53 -15.64
N TRP A 263 30.85 -7.15 -14.68
CA TRP A 263 29.51 -7.74 -14.56
C TRP A 263 28.66 -7.42 -15.80
N LEU A 264 28.59 -6.14 -16.20
CA LEU A 264 27.72 -5.71 -17.29
C LEU A 264 28.04 -6.35 -18.65
N TYR A 265 29.34 -6.57 -18.96
CA TYR A 265 29.80 -7.15 -20.23
C TYR A 265 29.88 -8.68 -20.28
N TYR A 266 29.77 -9.39 -19.15
CA TYR A 266 29.98 -10.85 -19.08
C TYR A 266 28.88 -11.63 -18.35
N HIS A 267 28.17 -11.01 -17.41
CA HIS A 267 27.25 -11.66 -16.47
C HIS A 267 25.82 -11.10 -16.50
N SER A 268 25.59 -10.03 -17.26
CA SER A 268 24.26 -9.42 -17.43
C SER A 268 23.47 -10.03 -18.60
N ILE A 269 22.19 -9.66 -18.75
CA ILE A 269 21.31 -10.14 -19.85
C ILE A 269 21.66 -9.60 -21.26
N LEU A 270 22.73 -8.80 -21.39
CA LEU A 270 23.12 -8.15 -22.65
C LEU A 270 23.85 -9.11 -23.62
N ASP A 271 23.50 -9.05 -24.91
CA ASP A 271 24.12 -9.86 -25.98
C ASP A 271 24.84 -9.01 -27.04
N GLU A 272 25.48 -9.64 -28.03
CA GLU A 272 26.21 -8.99 -29.14
C GLU A 272 25.43 -8.00 -30.01
N LYS A 273 24.11 -7.97 -29.92
CA LYS A 273 23.26 -6.99 -30.62
C LYS A 273 23.11 -5.70 -29.81
N ASP A 274 23.33 -5.78 -28.49
CA ASP A 274 23.16 -4.68 -27.55
C ASP A 274 24.38 -3.74 -27.52
N GLY A 275 24.26 -2.65 -26.77
CA GLY A 275 25.34 -1.72 -26.54
C GLY A 275 25.41 -1.22 -25.09
N VAL A 276 26.61 -0.88 -24.65
CA VAL A 276 26.87 -0.18 -23.38
C VAL A 276 27.46 1.20 -23.70
N ILE A 277 26.80 2.25 -23.20
CA ILE A 277 27.18 3.65 -23.44
C ILE A 277 28.12 4.11 -22.31
N LEU A 278 29.42 4.14 -22.61
CA LEU A 278 30.48 4.62 -21.72
C LEU A 278 30.69 6.12 -21.91
N GLY A 279 30.43 6.91 -20.87
CA GLY A 279 30.74 8.34 -20.83
C GLY A 279 31.83 8.65 -19.80
N ALA A 280 32.83 9.45 -20.17
CA ALA A 280 33.98 9.79 -19.35
C ALA A 280 34.23 11.31 -19.33
N SER A 281 34.82 11.84 -18.25
CA SER A 281 35.27 13.23 -18.14
C SER A 281 36.77 13.42 -18.39
N LYS A 282 37.52 12.32 -18.51
CA LYS A 282 38.95 12.28 -18.88
C LYS A 282 39.21 11.09 -19.81
N ILE A 283 40.04 11.26 -20.84
CA ILE A 283 40.36 10.20 -21.82
C ILE A 283 40.89 8.92 -21.12
N SER A 284 41.76 9.09 -20.10
CA SER A 284 42.33 7.98 -19.34
C SER A 284 41.31 7.08 -18.66
N GLN A 285 40.11 7.57 -18.32
CA GLN A 285 39.02 6.74 -17.78
C GLN A 285 38.49 5.75 -18.82
N ILE A 286 38.47 6.12 -20.11
CA ILE A 286 37.99 5.25 -21.19
C ILE A 286 38.99 4.10 -21.39
N VAL A 287 40.28 4.43 -21.46
CA VAL A 287 41.38 3.47 -21.60
C VAL A 287 41.41 2.49 -20.41
N GLN A 288 41.27 3.01 -19.18
CA GLN A 288 41.19 2.18 -17.97
C GLN A 288 39.97 1.25 -18.00
N ASN A 289 38.77 1.79 -18.26
CA ASN A 289 37.53 1.01 -18.33
C ASN A 289 37.62 -0.13 -19.37
N LEU A 290 38.22 0.10 -20.54
CA LEU A 290 38.43 -0.95 -21.54
C LEU A 290 39.47 -1.98 -21.09
N SER A 291 40.56 -1.55 -20.44
CA SER A 291 41.54 -2.45 -19.84
C SER A 291 40.87 -3.37 -18.80
N ASP A 292 40.03 -2.80 -17.94
CA ASP A 292 39.28 -3.51 -16.91
C ASP A 292 38.26 -4.51 -17.50
N ILE A 293 37.53 -4.12 -18.55
CA ILE A 293 36.66 -5.04 -19.32
C ILE A 293 37.48 -6.15 -20.00
N SER A 294 38.74 -5.90 -20.38
CA SER A 294 39.58 -6.91 -21.04
C SER A 294 40.03 -8.05 -20.10
N LYS A 295 40.02 -7.85 -18.78
CA LYS A 295 40.44 -8.82 -17.74
C LYS A 295 39.56 -10.08 -17.65
N GLY A 296 38.43 -10.14 -18.34
CA GLY A 296 37.53 -11.31 -18.38
C GLY A 296 36.36 -11.24 -17.40
N PRO A 297 35.59 -12.35 -17.26
CA PRO A 297 34.46 -12.42 -16.32
C PRO A 297 34.94 -12.25 -14.87
N LEU A 298 34.06 -11.80 -13.98
CA LEU A 298 34.34 -11.71 -12.55
C LEU A 298 34.44 -13.08 -11.86
N PRO A 299 35.16 -13.16 -10.71
CA PRO A 299 35.11 -14.32 -9.82
C PRO A 299 33.68 -14.58 -9.31
N GLU A 300 33.30 -15.86 -9.22
CA GLU A 300 31.96 -16.32 -8.87
C GLU A 300 31.40 -15.68 -7.58
N ILE A 301 32.23 -15.57 -6.53
CA ILE A 301 31.86 -14.93 -5.25
C ILE A 301 31.38 -13.47 -5.43
N VAL A 302 31.97 -12.73 -6.37
CA VAL A 302 31.58 -11.35 -6.66
C VAL A 302 30.26 -11.31 -7.45
N VAL A 303 30.05 -12.27 -8.36
CA VAL A 303 28.78 -12.41 -9.11
C VAL A 303 27.63 -12.72 -8.16
N GLN A 304 27.80 -13.73 -7.31
CA GLN A 304 26.80 -14.12 -6.31
C GLN A 304 26.52 -12.98 -5.32
N LYS A 305 27.54 -12.21 -4.91
CA LYS A 305 27.32 -10.99 -4.13
C LYS A 305 26.46 -10.00 -4.90
N ILE A 306 26.82 -9.64 -6.14
CA ILE A 306 26.10 -8.66 -6.99
C ILE A 306 24.64 -9.06 -7.23
N ASP A 307 24.36 -10.33 -7.57
CA ASP A 307 22.97 -10.79 -7.73
C ASP A 307 22.19 -10.67 -6.40
N SER A 308 22.84 -10.94 -5.27
CA SER A 308 22.27 -10.72 -3.94
C SER A 308 22.19 -9.26 -3.46
N LEU A 309 22.64 -8.29 -4.26
CA LEU A 309 22.36 -6.85 -4.05
C LEU A 309 21.07 -6.39 -4.75
N PHE A 310 20.62 -7.15 -5.75
CA PHE A 310 19.33 -6.92 -6.42
C PHE A 310 18.21 -7.82 -5.87
N ALA A 311 18.56 -8.89 -5.15
CA ALA A 311 17.68 -9.55 -4.19
C ALA A 311 17.46 -8.62 -2.97
N GLN A 312 16.60 -7.61 -3.12
CA GLN A 312 16.03 -6.91 -1.96
C GLN A 312 15.14 -7.89 -1.20
N LEU A 313 15.42 -8.07 0.09
CA LEU A 313 15.07 -9.29 0.80
C LEU A 313 13.52 -9.53 0.93
N ALA A 314 13.14 -10.82 1.03
CA ALA A 314 11.83 -11.42 0.60
C ALA A 314 11.09 -12.41 1.58
N MET A 315 9.77 -12.29 1.93
CA MET A 315 8.96 -13.29 2.69
C MET A 315 7.38 -13.23 2.75
N TYR A 316 6.64 -12.16 2.42
CA TYR A 316 5.16 -12.19 2.25
C TYR A 316 4.75 -12.61 0.83
N LEU A 317 3.64 -13.33 0.60
CA LEU A 317 3.27 -13.72 -0.77
C LEU A 317 2.66 -12.53 -1.53
N PRO A 318 3.33 -11.98 -2.58
CA PRO A 318 2.81 -10.82 -3.29
C PRO A 318 1.65 -11.19 -4.21
N ARG A 319 0.75 -10.24 -4.46
CA ARG A 319 -0.44 -10.43 -5.30
C ARG A 319 -0.17 -11.00 -6.71
N GLN A 320 1.04 -10.84 -7.27
CA GLN A 320 1.42 -11.38 -8.58
C GLN A 320 2.01 -12.82 -8.53
N LEU A 321 2.08 -13.44 -7.36
CA LEU A 321 2.50 -14.84 -7.15
C LEU A 321 1.45 -15.62 -6.34
N ILE A 322 0.19 -15.17 -6.32
CA ILE A 322 -0.84 -15.71 -5.42
C ILE A 322 -1.08 -17.21 -5.63
N SER A 323 -0.93 -17.71 -6.87
CA SER A 323 -1.00 -19.15 -7.16
C SER A 323 0.23 -19.96 -6.77
N HIS A 324 1.39 -19.35 -6.50
CA HIS A 324 2.68 -20.05 -6.34
C HIS A 324 2.67 -21.11 -5.24
N LEU A 325 2.15 -20.76 -4.05
CA LEU A 325 2.08 -21.70 -2.91
C LEU A 325 1.03 -22.79 -3.13
N TYR A 326 -0.11 -22.47 -3.76
CA TYR A 326 -1.10 -23.48 -4.13
C TYR A 326 -0.54 -24.46 -5.18
N LEU A 327 0.23 -23.95 -6.15
CA LEU A 327 0.95 -24.76 -7.13
C LEU A 327 2.13 -25.54 -6.51
N GLN A 328 2.74 -25.08 -5.41
CA GLN A 328 3.69 -25.88 -4.66
C GLN A 328 2.97 -27.00 -3.88
N LEU A 329 1.90 -26.70 -3.14
CA LEU A 329 1.08 -27.68 -2.43
C LEU A 329 0.62 -28.80 -3.37
N LEU A 330 0.14 -28.45 -4.57
CA LEU A 330 -0.20 -29.40 -5.63
C LEU A 330 0.94 -30.33 -6.07
N ARG A 331 2.21 -29.89 -5.95
CA ARG A 331 3.40 -30.66 -6.36
C ARG A 331 4.01 -31.47 -5.20
N SER A 332 3.79 -31.05 -3.96
CA SER A 332 4.33 -31.71 -2.75
C SER A 332 3.32 -32.64 -2.06
N HIS A 333 2.02 -32.43 -2.26
CA HIS A 333 0.98 -33.23 -1.62
C HIS A 333 0.97 -34.68 -2.14
N HIS A 334 0.92 -35.62 -1.18
CA HIS A 334 0.74 -37.05 -1.39
C HIS A 334 -0.48 -37.55 -0.59
N PRO A 335 -1.25 -38.58 -1.03
CA PRO A 335 -2.44 -39.08 -0.30
C PRO A 335 -2.21 -39.65 1.12
N LEU A 336 -0.96 -39.68 1.60
CA LEU A 336 -0.58 -40.01 2.99
C LEU A 336 -0.05 -38.81 3.79
N SER A 337 -0.04 -37.62 3.19
CA SER A 337 0.31 -36.37 3.89
C SER A 337 -0.82 -36.00 4.86
N PRO A 338 -0.53 -35.27 5.95
CA PRO A 338 -1.58 -34.74 6.82
C PRO A 338 -2.55 -33.84 6.03
N PRO A 339 -3.84 -33.80 6.44
CA PRO A 339 -4.83 -32.95 5.79
C PRO A 339 -4.51 -31.47 6.02
N VAL A 340 -4.80 -30.62 5.04
CA VAL A 340 -4.68 -29.16 5.20
C VAL A 340 -5.65 -28.69 6.28
N LEU A 341 -5.14 -28.08 7.34
CA LEU A 341 -5.96 -27.49 8.39
C LEU A 341 -6.42 -26.10 7.95
N ILE A 342 -7.72 -25.80 8.08
CA ILE A 342 -8.28 -24.50 7.71
C ILE A 342 -8.97 -23.90 8.93
N LEU A 343 -8.37 -22.87 9.51
CA LEU A 343 -8.89 -22.11 10.64
C LEU A 343 -9.77 -20.96 10.09
N VAL A 344 -11.05 -20.91 10.47
CA VAL A 344 -12.04 -20.01 9.84
C VAL A 344 -12.79 -19.19 10.89
N ALA A 345 -12.74 -17.87 10.76
CA ALA A 345 -13.54 -16.96 11.59
C ALA A 345 -15.04 -17.14 11.34
N LEU A 346 -15.87 -16.87 12.36
CA LEU A 346 -17.34 -16.96 12.29
C LEU A 346 -17.98 -15.80 11.51
N GLU A 347 -17.60 -15.63 10.24
CA GLU A 347 -17.96 -14.45 9.42
C GLU A 347 -18.43 -14.84 8.01
N PRO A 348 -19.37 -14.10 7.39
CA PRO A 348 -19.86 -14.44 6.05
C PRO A 348 -18.76 -14.39 4.96
N ASP A 349 -17.82 -13.45 5.05
CA ASP A 349 -16.69 -13.33 4.10
C ASP A 349 -15.69 -14.48 4.25
N ALA A 350 -15.28 -14.80 5.48
CA ALA A 350 -14.43 -15.95 5.79
C ALA A 350 -15.09 -17.30 5.41
N LEU A 351 -16.40 -17.44 5.61
CA LEU A 351 -17.20 -18.58 5.13
C LEU A 351 -17.19 -18.69 3.59
N CYS A 352 -17.37 -17.58 2.88
CA CYS A 352 -17.29 -17.55 1.42
C CYS A 352 -15.91 -17.93 0.92
N ALA A 353 -14.84 -17.36 1.50
CA ALA A 353 -13.46 -17.73 1.21
C ALA A 353 -13.18 -19.22 1.49
N CYS A 354 -13.66 -19.74 2.63
CA CYS A 354 -13.54 -21.16 2.98
C CYS A 354 -14.26 -22.06 1.96
N ARG A 355 -15.47 -21.68 1.52
CA ARG A 355 -16.18 -22.43 0.47
C ARG A 355 -15.46 -22.40 -0.88
N ILE A 356 -14.82 -21.29 -1.28
CA ILE A 356 -13.99 -21.24 -2.50
C ILE A 356 -12.75 -22.15 -2.34
N LEU A 357 -11.97 -21.98 -1.27
CA LEU A 357 -10.75 -22.77 -1.04
C LEU A 357 -11.06 -24.27 -0.94
N THR A 358 -12.09 -24.66 -0.19
CA THR A 358 -12.47 -26.07 -0.06
C THR A 358 -13.05 -26.66 -1.34
N ALA A 359 -13.61 -25.85 -2.26
CA ALA A 359 -13.97 -26.30 -3.60
C ALA A 359 -12.73 -26.57 -4.47
N LEU A 360 -11.70 -25.70 -4.40
CA LEU A 360 -10.41 -25.92 -5.07
C LEU A 360 -9.73 -27.21 -4.56
N LEU A 361 -9.56 -27.35 -3.25
CA LEU A 361 -8.92 -28.51 -2.63
C LEU A 361 -9.66 -29.82 -2.96
N LYS A 362 -11.00 -29.82 -2.99
CA LYS A 362 -11.82 -30.99 -3.40
C LYS A 362 -11.62 -31.35 -4.87
N ARG A 363 -11.49 -30.36 -5.75
CA ARG A 363 -11.22 -30.56 -7.19
C ARG A 363 -9.85 -31.20 -7.44
N ASP A 364 -8.90 -31.01 -6.52
CA ASP A 364 -7.55 -31.59 -6.55
C ASP A 364 -7.38 -32.85 -5.68
N TYR A 365 -8.46 -33.34 -5.07
CA TYR A 365 -8.46 -34.49 -4.14
C TYR A 365 -7.58 -34.29 -2.87
N ILE A 366 -7.29 -33.04 -2.49
CA ILE A 366 -6.49 -32.72 -1.30
C ILE A 366 -7.39 -32.82 -0.04
N PRO A 367 -7.08 -33.72 0.92
CA PRO A 367 -7.82 -33.84 2.16
C PRO A 367 -7.58 -32.60 3.04
N HIS A 368 -8.61 -32.16 3.73
CA HIS A 368 -8.59 -30.94 4.54
C HIS A 368 -9.54 -31.06 5.74
N LYS A 369 -9.17 -30.44 6.86
CA LYS A 369 -10.00 -30.30 8.07
C LYS A 369 -10.36 -28.82 8.24
N ILE A 370 -11.65 -28.52 8.36
CA ILE A 370 -12.12 -27.16 8.67
C ILE A 370 -12.33 -27.07 10.19
N GLN A 371 -11.75 -26.06 10.81
CA GLN A 371 -11.92 -25.73 12.22
C GLN A 371 -12.51 -24.32 12.33
N PRO A 372 -13.78 -24.18 12.77
CA PRO A 372 -14.34 -22.88 13.11
C PRO A 372 -13.67 -22.32 14.37
N VAL A 373 -13.51 -21.00 14.41
CA VAL A 373 -12.85 -20.27 15.50
C VAL A 373 -13.69 -19.00 15.80
N ALA A 374 -14.13 -18.80 17.04
CA ALA A 374 -14.95 -17.64 17.41
C ALA A 374 -14.13 -16.42 17.90
N GLY A 375 -12.97 -16.67 18.50
CA GLY A 375 -12.09 -15.66 19.10
C GLY A 375 -10.66 -16.14 19.27
N TYR A 376 -9.82 -15.32 19.91
CA TYR A 376 -8.40 -15.61 20.13
C TYR A 376 -8.15 -16.76 21.10
N GLY A 377 -8.99 -16.98 22.11
CA GLY A 377 -8.92 -18.14 23.00
C GLY A 377 -9.23 -19.46 22.30
N ASP A 378 -10.17 -19.45 21.34
CA ASP A 378 -10.39 -20.60 20.45
C ASP A 378 -9.21 -20.81 19.49
N LEU A 379 -8.55 -19.73 19.05
CA LEU A 379 -7.37 -19.79 18.17
C LEU A 379 -6.18 -20.40 18.90
N ALA A 380 -5.94 -20.00 20.15
CA ALA A 380 -4.90 -20.56 21.01
C ALA A 380 -5.11 -22.06 21.26
N ARG A 381 -6.34 -22.45 21.66
CA ARG A 381 -6.68 -23.87 21.84
C ARG A 381 -6.56 -24.67 20.54
N ALA A 382 -6.90 -24.09 19.38
CA ALA A 382 -6.64 -24.73 18.08
C ALA A 382 -5.14 -24.85 17.76
N GLY A 383 -4.31 -23.91 18.24
CA GLY A 383 -2.85 -24.03 18.26
C GLY A 383 -2.41 -25.27 19.04
N GLU A 384 -2.75 -25.35 20.32
CA GLU A 384 -2.38 -26.44 21.22
C GLU A 384 -2.91 -27.82 20.78
N GLU A 385 -4.18 -27.92 20.39
CA GLU A 385 -4.83 -29.19 20.05
C GLU A 385 -4.50 -29.69 18.63
N LEU A 386 -4.26 -28.78 17.66
CA LEU A 386 -4.22 -29.14 16.24
C LEU A 386 -2.92 -28.74 15.54
N VAL A 387 -2.32 -27.59 15.84
CA VAL A 387 -1.09 -27.12 15.18
C VAL A 387 0.14 -27.74 15.85
N ARG A 388 0.21 -27.70 17.18
CA ARG A 388 1.32 -28.24 17.98
C ARG A 388 1.60 -29.73 17.69
N PRO A 389 0.59 -30.62 17.52
CA PRO A 389 0.83 -32.01 17.11
C PRO A 389 1.23 -32.22 15.64
N MET A 390 1.12 -31.20 14.78
CA MET A 390 1.62 -31.26 13.39
C MET A 390 3.13 -30.96 13.31
N GLN A 391 3.68 -30.25 14.29
CA GLN A 391 5.10 -29.87 14.33
C GLN A 391 6.04 -31.09 14.36
N THR A 392 7.07 -31.10 13.51
CA THR A 392 8.13 -32.13 13.46
C THR A 392 8.87 -32.29 14.78
N THR A 393 9.09 -31.20 15.51
CA THR A 393 9.66 -31.16 16.87
C THR A 393 8.89 -32.05 17.85
N ASN A 394 7.56 -32.08 17.75
CA ASN A 394 6.67 -32.90 18.58
C ASN A 394 6.36 -34.29 17.97
N GLY A 395 7.14 -34.74 16.98
CA GLY A 395 6.95 -36.01 16.30
C GLY A 395 5.88 -36.01 15.20
N GLY A 396 5.37 -34.84 14.81
CA GLY A 396 4.50 -34.64 13.65
C GLY A 396 5.23 -34.78 12.32
N SER A 397 4.49 -34.61 11.22
CA SER A 397 5.02 -34.73 9.85
C SER A 397 5.05 -33.39 9.08
N GLY A 398 4.95 -32.27 9.80
CA GLY A 398 4.76 -30.94 9.22
C GLY A 398 3.36 -30.76 8.63
N GLY A 399 3.16 -29.74 7.80
CA GLY A 399 1.92 -29.57 7.06
C GLY A 399 1.61 -28.13 6.69
N VAL A 400 0.37 -27.89 6.23
CA VAL A 400 -0.14 -26.55 5.90
C VAL A 400 -1.38 -26.23 6.74
N VAL A 401 -1.35 -25.07 7.38
CA VAL A 401 -2.46 -24.45 8.11
C VAL A 401 -2.87 -23.20 7.34
N VAL A 402 -4.18 -22.98 7.12
CA VAL A 402 -4.70 -21.81 6.40
C VAL A 402 -5.64 -21.03 7.32
N CYS A 403 -5.25 -19.82 7.67
CA CYS A 403 -5.99 -18.87 8.48
C CYS A 403 -6.85 -17.97 7.58
N LEU A 404 -8.19 -18.09 7.69
CA LEU A 404 -9.17 -17.31 6.94
C LEU A 404 -9.92 -16.36 7.89
N GLY A 405 -9.55 -15.08 7.86
CA GLY A 405 -10.12 -14.03 8.71
C GLY A 405 -9.66 -14.08 10.17
N VAL A 406 -8.55 -14.76 10.45
CA VAL A 406 -7.96 -14.87 11.79
C VAL A 406 -6.47 -14.54 11.75
N GLY A 407 -5.97 -13.93 12.83
CA GLY A 407 -4.53 -13.76 13.06
C GLY A 407 -3.90 -12.48 12.50
N GLY A 408 -4.60 -11.61 11.76
CA GLY A 408 -3.96 -10.44 11.16
C GLY A 408 -3.45 -9.39 12.16
N LEU A 409 -4.10 -9.23 13.31
CA LEU A 409 -3.84 -8.18 14.31
C LEU A 409 -2.89 -8.60 15.45
N VAL A 410 -2.48 -9.86 15.54
CA VAL A 410 -1.83 -10.48 16.72
C VAL A 410 -0.63 -11.32 16.29
N ASP A 411 0.28 -11.63 17.20
CA ASP A 411 1.36 -12.56 16.88
C ASP A 411 0.82 -14.00 16.73
N LEU A 412 1.09 -14.63 15.59
CA LEU A 412 0.64 -16.00 15.30
C LEU A 412 1.66 -17.06 15.70
N ALA A 413 2.93 -16.71 15.92
CA ALA A 413 3.93 -17.65 16.41
C ALA A 413 3.69 -17.95 17.90
N GLU A 414 3.41 -16.92 18.69
CA GLU A 414 3.02 -17.04 20.09
C GLU A 414 1.68 -17.81 20.22
N ILE A 415 0.61 -17.30 19.60
CA ILE A 415 -0.76 -17.83 19.81
C ILE A 415 -0.93 -19.27 19.31
N LEU A 416 -0.20 -19.69 18.26
CA LEU A 416 -0.30 -21.07 17.76
C LEU A 416 0.70 -22.03 18.44
N GLY A 417 1.46 -21.59 19.44
CA GLY A 417 2.44 -22.41 20.17
C GLY A 417 3.60 -22.85 19.28
N MET A 418 4.10 -21.94 18.42
CA MET A 418 5.23 -22.17 17.53
C MET A 418 6.55 -21.73 18.15
N SER A 419 6.54 -20.76 19.08
CA SER A 419 7.68 -20.44 19.94
C SER A 419 7.90 -21.53 21.00
N GLN A 420 9.16 -21.83 21.29
CA GLN A 420 9.56 -22.74 22.38
C GLN A 420 9.88 -21.94 23.65
N PRO A 421 9.65 -22.48 24.86
CA PRO A 421 10.12 -21.87 26.09
C PRO A 421 11.65 -21.94 26.20
N GLU A 422 12.24 -20.97 26.90
CA GLU A 422 13.65 -20.56 26.84
C GLU A 422 14.70 -21.55 27.42
N GLU A 423 14.36 -22.82 27.65
CA GLU A 423 15.15 -23.75 28.49
C GLU A 423 16.08 -24.74 27.74
N GLU A 424 16.02 -24.88 26.41
CA GLU A 424 16.94 -25.76 25.64
C GLU A 424 17.53 -25.08 24.38
N GLU A 425 18.86 -25.10 24.23
CA GLU A 425 19.62 -24.52 23.12
C GLU A 425 19.53 -25.34 21.82
N ILE A 426 18.35 -25.39 21.19
CA ILE A 426 18.09 -26.12 19.93
C ILE A 426 17.53 -25.17 18.86
N GLU A 427 17.90 -25.39 17.58
CA GLU A 427 17.52 -24.54 16.44
C GLU A 427 15.99 -24.27 16.39
N GLU A 428 15.61 -23.01 16.17
CA GLU A 428 14.22 -22.53 16.00
C GLU A 428 13.55 -23.04 14.70
N ASP A 429 13.48 -24.36 14.48
CA ASP A 429 12.68 -24.93 13.39
C ASP A 429 11.18 -24.76 13.72
N MET A 430 10.42 -24.15 12.79
CA MET A 430 8.98 -23.91 12.90
C MET A 430 8.17 -25.21 12.69
N GLY A 431 8.67 -26.33 13.20
CA GLY A 431 8.05 -27.65 13.16
C GLY A 431 7.75 -28.17 11.75
N GLY A 432 8.37 -27.63 10.68
CA GLY A 432 7.97 -27.93 9.31
C GLY A 432 6.50 -27.59 8.98
N VAL A 433 5.83 -26.72 9.75
CA VAL A 433 4.44 -26.29 9.52
C VAL A 433 4.41 -24.91 8.85
N GLU A 434 3.71 -24.81 7.74
CA GLU A 434 3.53 -23.58 6.98
C GLU A 434 2.14 -22.98 7.24
N ILE A 435 2.07 -21.70 7.63
CA ILE A 435 0.84 -21.01 8.04
C ILE A 435 0.50 -19.93 7.00
N TRP A 436 -0.55 -20.12 6.20
CA TRP A 436 -1.02 -19.16 5.21
C TRP A 436 -2.08 -18.24 5.80
N VAL A 437 -1.81 -16.93 5.87
CA VAL A 437 -2.70 -15.94 6.48
C VAL A 437 -3.41 -15.10 5.42
N PHE A 438 -4.75 -15.22 5.39
CA PHE A 438 -5.64 -14.37 4.61
C PHE A 438 -6.57 -13.62 5.58
N ASP A 439 -6.25 -12.37 5.93
CA ASP A 439 -7.07 -11.53 6.80
C ASP A 439 -7.23 -10.13 6.22
N ALA A 440 -8.45 -9.60 6.30
CA ALA A 440 -8.79 -8.23 5.90
C ALA A 440 -8.50 -7.22 7.03
N ARG A 441 -8.20 -7.65 8.25
CA ARG A 441 -7.95 -6.74 9.38
C ARG A 441 -6.60 -6.03 9.27
N ARG A 442 -6.55 -4.76 9.69
CA ARG A 442 -5.37 -3.89 9.72
C ARG A 442 -5.36 -3.07 11.03
N PRO A 443 -4.19 -2.65 11.58
CA PRO A 443 -2.82 -2.91 11.10
C PRO A 443 -2.45 -4.40 11.12
N TRP A 444 -1.51 -4.82 10.27
CA TRP A 444 -0.91 -6.15 10.38
C TRP A 444 -0.02 -6.20 11.63
N ASN A 445 0.02 -7.33 12.34
CA ASN A 445 1.17 -7.61 13.21
C ASN A 445 2.43 -7.72 12.33
N LEU A 446 3.48 -6.97 12.67
CA LEU A 446 4.69 -6.87 11.85
C LEU A 446 5.60 -8.11 11.98
N ALA A 447 5.57 -8.85 13.09
CA ALA A 447 6.29 -10.11 13.22
C ALA A 447 5.71 -11.19 12.28
N ASN A 448 4.39 -11.27 12.12
CA ASN A 448 3.77 -12.16 11.12
C ASN A 448 4.19 -11.86 9.67
N VAL A 449 4.53 -10.60 9.36
CA VAL A 449 4.87 -10.15 8.00
C VAL A 449 6.39 -10.17 7.75
N PHE A 450 7.21 -9.84 8.75
CA PHE A 450 8.65 -9.60 8.62
C PHE A 450 9.52 -10.51 9.50
N GLY A 451 8.97 -11.15 10.53
CA GLY A 451 9.69 -12.04 11.46
C GLY A 451 9.49 -13.54 11.24
N GLY A 452 8.62 -13.97 10.30
CA GLY A 452 8.18 -15.36 10.14
C GLY A 452 9.20 -16.41 9.66
N GLN A 453 10.50 -16.23 9.92
CA GLN A 453 11.57 -17.18 9.59
C GLN A 453 12.00 -18.04 10.79
N ALA A 454 12.24 -19.33 10.51
CA ALA A 454 13.01 -20.20 11.38
C ALA A 454 14.49 -19.76 11.44
N GLY A 455 15.03 -19.63 12.66
CA GLY A 455 16.46 -19.44 12.94
C GLY A 455 16.96 -18.00 12.83
N MET A 456 16.56 -17.13 13.78
CA MET A 456 17.11 -15.79 13.91
C MET A 456 17.62 -15.45 15.34
N GLY A 457 17.39 -16.31 16.32
CA GLY A 457 18.08 -16.29 17.61
C GLY A 457 19.52 -16.83 17.52
N GLN A 458 20.52 -15.95 17.60
CA GLN A 458 21.83 -16.33 18.16
C GLN A 458 22.56 -15.15 18.80
N ALA A 459 22.61 -15.16 20.14
CA ALA A 459 23.48 -14.31 20.94
C ALA A 459 24.97 -14.71 20.77
N MET A 460 25.86 -13.89 21.32
CA MET A 460 27.31 -13.88 21.02
C MET A 460 28.03 -15.23 21.19
N ALA A 461 28.48 -15.81 20.07
CA ALA A 461 29.56 -16.81 20.02
C ALA A 461 30.43 -16.55 18.76
N GLU A 462 31.74 -16.83 18.84
CA GLU A 462 32.74 -16.46 17.82
C GLU A 462 32.63 -17.30 16.53
N ILE A 463 31.73 -16.94 15.61
CA ILE A 463 31.52 -17.61 14.31
C ILE A 463 31.46 -16.59 13.15
N ASP A 464 31.96 -16.99 11.98
CA ASP A 464 32.15 -16.15 10.78
C ASP A 464 30.94 -15.26 10.41
N VAL A 465 31.17 -13.95 10.44
CA VAL A 465 30.20 -12.88 10.18
C VAL A 465 29.57 -12.99 8.78
N ASN A 466 30.24 -13.60 7.80
CA ASN A 466 29.71 -13.77 6.45
C ASN A 466 28.74 -14.96 6.30
N ALA A 467 28.57 -15.80 7.32
CA ALA A 467 27.90 -17.10 7.21
C ALA A 467 26.41 -17.13 7.63
N ARG A 468 25.80 -15.98 7.96
CA ARG A 468 24.36 -15.90 8.33
C ARG A 468 23.49 -16.40 7.15
N ARG A 469 22.76 -17.51 7.37
CA ARG A 469 22.18 -18.35 6.31
C ARG A 469 20.90 -17.74 5.70
N ARG A 470 21.03 -17.08 4.55
CA ARG A 470 19.87 -16.64 3.73
C ARG A 470 18.99 -17.83 3.34
N GLY A 471 17.68 -17.72 3.60
CA GLY A 471 16.69 -18.72 3.20
C GLY A 471 16.52 -18.78 1.67
N ARG A 472 16.30 -19.96 1.10
CA ARG A 472 16.28 -20.12 -0.37
C ARG A 472 14.97 -19.60 -1.00
N GLY A 473 15.01 -18.40 -1.60
CA GLY A 473 13.86 -17.77 -2.29
C GLY A 473 12.85 -17.09 -1.35
N VAL A 474 13.00 -17.35 -0.05
CA VAL A 474 13.01 -16.36 1.04
C VAL A 474 14.13 -15.34 0.80
N ASP A 475 14.17 -14.29 1.61
CA ASP A 475 15.37 -13.59 2.03
C ASP A 475 15.11 -12.70 3.29
N GLN A 476 13.91 -12.12 3.51
CA GLN A 476 13.39 -11.17 4.58
C GLN A 476 12.54 -10.00 3.99
N GLY A 477 11.22 -10.14 3.74
CA GLY A 477 10.40 -9.06 3.11
C GLY A 477 9.17 -9.53 2.29
N ARG A 478 9.23 -9.59 0.95
CA ARG A 478 8.23 -10.17 -0.02
C ARG A 478 8.66 -11.45 -0.84
N ILE A 479 8.05 -12.65 -0.67
CA ILE A 479 8.38 -13.97 -1.31
C ILE A 479 8.70 -13.89 -2.81
N THR A 480 9.66 -14.71 -3.25
CA THR A 480 10.08 -14.84 -4.66
C THR A 480 9.64 -16.17 -5.31
N PRO A 481 9.62 -16.27 -6.66
CA PRO A 481 9.30 -17.52 -7.37
C PRO A 481 10.30 -18.67 -7.14
N ALA A 482 11.46 -18.39 -6.53
CA ALA A 482 12.46 -19.40 -6.17
C ALA A 482 12.17 -20.07 -4.82
N TYR A 483 11.17 -19.59 -4.07
CA TYR A 483 10.76 -20.15 -2.78
C TYR A 483 10.33 -21.61 -2.91
N THR A 484 10.80 -22.43 -1.97
CA THR A 484 10.28 -23.78 -1.75
C THR A 484 10.06 -24.01 -0.26
N SER A 485 8.80 -24.14 0.16
CA SER A 485 8.42 -24.62 1.50
C SER A 485 9.21 -25.88 1.89
N LYS A 486 9.89 -25.83 3.05
CA LYS A 486 10.71 -26.93 3.62
C LYS A 486 10.90 -26.86 5.13
N SER A 487 10.91 -25.67 5.72
CA SER A 487 11.22 -25.39 7.14
C SER A 487 10.02 -24.78 7.90
N GLY A 488 8.81 -24.92 7.36
CA GLY A 488 7.65 -24.18 7.83
C GLY A 488 7.80 -22.65 7.69
N GLY A 489 6.99 -21.92 8.44
CA GLY A 489 6.99 -20.46 8.53
C GLY A 489 5.61 -19.83 8.40
N ILE A 490 5.48 -18.56 8.81
CA ILE A 490 4.25 -17.78 8.66
C ILE A 490 4.32 -16.99 7.35
N ILE A 491 3.26 -17.07 6.54
CA ILE A 491 3.17 -16.42 5.23
C ILE A 491 1.87 -15.65 5.11
N VAL A 492 1.97 -14.33 5.14
CA VAL A 492 0.85 -13.43 4.86
C VAL A 492 0.65 -13.28 3.35
N PHE A 493 -0.61 -13.39 2.90
CA PHE A 493 -1.00 -13.13 1.51
C PHE A 493 -1.32 -11.63 1.34
N ASP A 494 -0.55 -10.94 0.48
CA ASP A 494 -0.64 -9.49 0.26
C ASP A 494 -1.75 -9.13 -0.73
N ASP A 495 -2.71 -8.31 -0.28
CA ASP A 495 -3.77 -7.72 -1.10
C ASP A 495 -3.32 -6.41 -1.79
N GLY A 496 -2.07 -6.00 -1.58
CA GLY A 496 -1.41 -4.80 -2.12
C GLY A 496 -0.92 -3.86 -1.01
N ASP A 497 -1.53 -3.92 0.17
CA ASP A 497 -1.24 -3.02 1.31
C ASP A 497 0.23 -3.10 1.75
N ILE A 498 0.81 -4.30 1.75
CA ILE A 498 2.16 -4.52 2.27
C ILE A 498 3.20 -4.03 1.26
N GLN A 499 2.90 -4.14 -0.04
CA GLN A 499 3.75 -3.57 -1.09
C GLN A 499 3.64 -2.04 -1.20
N GLU A 500 2.46 -1.46 -1.00
CA GLU A 500 2.20 -0.05 -1.30
C GLU A 500 2.29 0.91 -0.10
N GLU A 501 1.87 0.50 1.11
CA GLU A 501 1.80 1.40 2.26
C GLU A 501 2.96 1.26 3.27
N LEU A 502 3.41 0.02 3.52
CA LEU A 502 4.20 -0.42 4.69
C LEU A 502 5.73 -0.26 4.61
N GLY A 503 6.24 0.48 3.62
CA GLY A 503 7.69 0.60 3.38
C GLY A 503 8.46 1.20 4.57
N SER A 504 7.97 2.31 5.13
CA SER A 504 8.60 2.99 6.28
C SER A 504 8.68 2.12 7.53
N GLU A 505 7.64 1.32 7.76
CA GLU A 505 7.45 0.44 8.90
C GLU A 505 8.30 -0.83 8.78
N ARG A 506 8.41 -1.41 7.56
CA ARG A 506 9.38 -2.45 7.22
C ARG A 506 10.81 -2.00 7.53
N ASP A 507 11.17 -0.81 7.07
CA ASP A 507 12.54 -0.28 7.19
C ASP A 507 12.87 0.03 8.66
N ALA A 508 11.87 0.42 9.46
CA ALA A 508 12.02 0.56 10.91
C ALA A 508 12.12 -0.78 11.65
N TYR A 509 11.31 -1.78 11.27
CA TYR A 509 11.35 -3.12 11.88
C TYR A 509 12.73 -3.78 11.70
N TYR A 510 13.26 -3.81 10.47
CA TYR A 510 14.59 -4.38 10.25
C TYR A 510 15.73 -3.50 10.80
N ALA A 511 15.60 -2.18 10.82
CA ALA A 511 16.61 -1.34 11.46
C ALA A 511 16.75 -1.61 12.97
N LEU A 512 15.66 -1.96 13.66
CA LEU A 512 15.70 -2.38 15.07
C LEU A 512 16.27 -3.80 15.22
N LEU A 513 15.85 -4.74 14.36
CA LEU A 513 16.37 -6.13 14.34
C LEU A 513 17.87 -6.21 13.98
N GLU A 514 18.41 -5.23 13.27
CA GLU A 514 19.83 -5.07 12.93
C GLU A 514 20.65 -4.33 14.01
N MET A 515 20.02 -3.70 15.01
CA MET A 515 20.75 -2.95 16.03
C MET A 515 21.33 -3.89 17.11
N PRO A 516 22.57 -3.64 17.57
CA PRO A 516 23.07 -4.24 18.79
C PRO A 516 22.18 -3.86 19.98
N GLU A 517 22.03 -4.78 20.93
CA GLU A 517 21.46 -4.45 22.23
C GLU A 517 22.35 -3.41 22.92
N VAL A 518 21.70 -2.41 23.50
CA VAL A 518 22.31 -1.27 24.17
C VAL A 518 21.41 -0.94 25.34
N ASP A 519 21.90 -1.19 26.55
CA ASP A 519 21.15 -0.99 27.78
C ASP A 519 20.82 0.50 27.97
N ASP A 520 19.55 0.80 28.23
CA ASP A 520 19.06 2.16 28.47
C ASP A 520 19.34 2.65 29.91
N ASP A 521 19.80 1.77 30.82
CA ASP A 521 20.02 2.07 32.24
C ASP A 521 21.19 3.04 32.54
N ASP A 522 22.08 3.29 31.58
CA ASP A 522 23.21 4.24 31.68
C ASP A 522 22.79 5.73 31.67
N GLU A 523 21.49 6.08 31.70
CA GLU A 523 21.02 7.47 31.79
C GLU A 523 20.80 7.97 33.26
N SER A 524 21.21 7.22 34.30
CA SER A 524 21.18 7.66 35.72
C SER A 524 22.58 7.83 36.35
N ASP A 525 22.87 9.08 36.75
CA ASP A 525 23.91 9.52 37.70
C ASP A 525 25.40 9.29 37.35
N GLY A 526 26.27 10.17 37.88
CA GLY A 526 27.73 10.04 37.81
C GLY A 526 28.46 10.98 36.83
N ASP A 527 28.69 12.23 37.25
CA ASP A 527 29.95 12.93 36.91
C ASP A 527 30.95 12.59 38.03
N ASP A 528 31.67 11.46 37.88
CA ASP A 528 32.83 11.09 38.71
C ASP A 528 33.86 10.37 37.83
N ASP A 529 35.04 10.99 37.65
CA ASP A 529 36.22 10.35 37.04
C ASP A 529 36.98 9.56 38.12
N GLU A 530 36.80 8.23 38.20
CA GLU A 530 37.71 7.35 38.96
C GLU A 530 38.50 6.41 38.03
N GLU A 531 39.78 6.19 38.38
CA GLU A 531 40.80 5.52 37.56
C GLU A 531 40.89 4.01 37.86
N GLU A 532 40.88 3.15 36.82
CA GLU A 532 41.48 1.81 36.89
C GLU A 532 42.63 1.68 35.86
N GLU A 533 43.85 2.07 36.25
CA GLU A 533 45.08 1.67 35.56
C GLU A 533 45.61 0.33 36.11
N GLU A 534 45.70 -0.71 35.26
CA GLU A 534 46.65 -1.82 35.48
C GLU A 534 47.83 -1.77 34.49
N SER A 535 48.95 -1.23 34.97
CA SER A 535 50.34 -1.58 34.61
C SER A 535 50.96 -1.10 33.27
N MET A 536 51.65 0.05 33.33
CA MET A 536 53.12 0.23 33.21
C MET A 536 53.93 -0.32 31.97
N PRO A 537 55.13 0.25 31.61
CA PRO A 537 55.83 1.42 32.16
C PRO A 537 56.50 2.41 31.16
N THR A 538 57.06 3.49 31.76
CA THR A 538 58.15 4.40 31.28
C THR A 538 57.76 5.75 30.63
N GLY A 539 58.52 6.83 30.92
CA GLY A 539 58.34 8.15 30.26
C GLY A 539 59.02 9.36 30.94
N SER A 540 58.88 9.51 32.26
CA SER A 540 59.60 10.50 33.12
C SER A 540 59.35 12.02 32.96
N LYS A 541 58.80 12.62 34.04
CA LYS A 541 59.15 13.94 34.62
C LYS A 541 59.07 15.22 33.73
N LYS A 542 58.07 16.08 34.00
CA LYS A 542 58.26 17.26 34.88
C LYS A 542 56.96 18.03 35.24
N ARG A 543 56.92 18.50 36.50
CA ARG A 543 55.87 19.31 37.13
C ARG A 543 55.87 20.76 36.64
N LYS A 544 54.69 21.40 36.59
CA LYS A 544 54.29 22.68 37.25
C LYS A 544 52.88 23.06 36.72
N SER A 545 51.80 23.16 37.50
CA SER A 545 51.48 24.12 38.59
C SER A 545 51.37 25.57 38.09
N TRP A 546 50.33 26.36 38.42
CA TRP A 546 49.27 26.21 39.43
C TRP A 546 48.17 27.29 39.21
N SER A 547 46.95 27.09 39.77
CA SER A 547 45.91 28.11 40.17
C SER A 547 45.48 29.23 39.19
N GLY A 548 44.20 29.60 39.06
CA GLY A 548 42.97 29.24 39.79
C GLY A 548 42.11 30.48 40.13
N ARG A 549 40.94 30.29 40.77
CA ARG A 549 39.98 31.29 41.31
C ARG A 549 38.95 31.83 40.27
N GLU A 550 37.63 31.74 40.52
CA GLU A 550 36.74 32.59 41.38
C GLU A 550 36.59 34.03 40.79
N ASP A 551 35.42 34.65 40.58
CA ASP A 551 34.00 34.21 40.57
C ASP A 551 33.36 34.65 39.19
N ASP A 552 32.10 35.04 38.88
CA ASP A 552 30.82 35.43 39.55
C ASP A 552 29.60 34.99 38.63
N ASP A 553 28.34 35.28 39.01
CA ASP A 553 27.08 34.77 38.38
C ASP A 553 26.40 35.62 37.23
N ASP A 554 25.54 34.92 36.46
CA ASP A 554 24.18 35.26 35.93
C ASP A 554 23.81 36.29 34.83
N SER A 555 22.73 35.91 34.13
CA SER A 555 21.69 36.72 33.42
C SER A 555 21.95 37.40 32.05
N ASP A 556 21.67 36.62 31.00
CA ASP A 556 20.68 36.86 29.92
C ASP A 556 20.62 38.14 29.02
N GLU A 557 20.22 37.83 27.77
CA GLU A 557 19.48 38.59 26.74
C GLU A 557 20.17 39.42 25.62
N GLU A 558 19.76 39.01 24.39
CA GLU A 558 19.74 39.66 23.07
C GLU A 558 21.01 39.83 22.19
N ASP A 559 20.72 39.81 20.87
CA ASP A 559 21.63 39.58 19.74
C ASP A 559 21.78 40.87 18.91
N GLY A 560 23.00 41.27 18.52
CA GLY A 560 23.20 42.59 17.89
C GLY A 560 24.64 43.01 17.51
N PRO A 561 25.08 42.80 16.26
CA PRO A 561 26.34 43.38 15.70
C PRO A 561 26.15 44.89 15.37
N PRO A 562 27.19 45.71 15.01
CA PRO A 562 28.31 45.33 14.14
C PRO A 562 29.66 46.14 14.17
N THR A 563 30.51 45.83 13.19
CA THR A 563 31.54 46.67 12.51
C THR A 563 32.90 47.01 13.18
N PRO A 564 34.00 47.13 12.37
CA PRO A 564 35.36 47.46 12.83
C PRO A 564 35.79 48.91 12.53
N THR A 565 36.81 49.41 13.24
CA THR A 565 37.63 50.56 12.80
C THR A 565 39.13 50.30 13.01
N LYS A 566 39.97 51.07 12.30
CA LYS A 566 41.42 50.83 12.15
C LYS A 566 42.25 51.72 13.07
N THR A 567 43.46 51.28 13.43
CA THR A 567 44.59 52.21 13.63
C THR A 567 45.92 51.56 13.19
N LYS A 568 46.94 52.38 12.91
CA LYS A 568 48.18 52.00 12.19
C LYS A 568 49.38 51.95 13.15
N GLN A 569 50.41 51.12 12.89
CA GLN A 569 51.74 51.59 12.40
C GLN A 569 52.89 50.54 12.38
N PHE A 570 53.52 50.43 11.19
CA PHE A 570 54.97 50.33 10.87
C PHE A 570 55.90 49.11 11.11
N ARG A 571 56.72 48.88 10.04
CA ARG A 571 58.03 48.18 9.90
C ARG A 571 58.00 46.64 9.91
N LEU A 572 58.44 45.95 8.84
CA LEU A 572 59.81 45.76 8.31
C LEU A 572 60.69 45.00 9.34
N LEU A 573 61.28 43.83 9.04
CA LEU A 573 61.97 43.43 7.81
C LEU A 573 61.98 41.88 7.58
N ASP A 574 62.50 41.46 6.41
CA ASP A 574 63.04 40.13 6.02
C ASP A 574 62.15 38.87 5.98
N CYS A 575 62.07 38.32 4.76
CA CYS A 575 61.79 36.90 4.49
C CYS A 575 63.09 36.09 4.58
N LEU A 576 63.01 34.76 4.81
CA LEU A 576 63.51 33.72 3.88
C LEU A 576 63.44 32.28 4.46
N ILE A 577 63.08 31.33 3.59
CA ILE A 577 63.35 29.88 3.64
C ILE A 577 62.83 29.08 4.85
N SER A 578 61.71 28.37 4.62
CA SER A 578 61.64 26.93 4.87
C SER A 578 60.44 26.33 4.11
N ASN A 579 60.66 25.27 3.33
CA ASN A 579 59.55 24.43 2.86
C ASN A 579 59.11 23.52 4.00
N ASP A 580 57.81 23.44 4.28
CA ASP A 580 57.19 22.20 4.75
C ASP A 580 55.71 22.19 4.36
N SER A 581 55.21 21.03 3.96
CA SER A 581 53.80 20.82 3.59
C SER A 581 53.10 20.05 4.70
N PRO A 582 52.02 20.57 5.30
CA PRO A 582 51.24 19.78 6.26
C PRO A 582 50.60 18.59 5.55
N SER A 583 50.75 17.40 6.12
CA SER A 583 50.01 16.21 5.70
C SER A 583 48.55 16.33 6.13
N PRO A 584 47.58 15.77 5.38
CA PRO A 584 46.19 15.72 5.83
C PRO A 584 46.05 14.82 7.07
N GLU A 585 45.40 15.32 8.13
CA GLU A 585 45.05 14.50 9.30
C GLU A 585 43.99 13.45 8.93
N GLU A 586 44.10 12.26 9.51
CA GLU A 586 43.06 11.23 9.41
C GLU A 586 41.80 11.61 10.22
N PRO A 587 40.60 11.22 9.79
CA PRO A 587 39.36 11.57 10.49
C PRO A 587 39.31 10.92 11.87
N LYS A 588 39.28 11.75 12.92
CA LYS A 588 39.19 11.31 14.32
C LYS A 588 37.96 10.41 14.52
N GLN A 589 38.20 9.20 15.02
CA GLN A 589 37.14 8.26 15.37
C GLN A 589 36.21 8.87 16.42
N LEU A 590 34.90 8.64 16.28
CA LEU A 590 33.91 9.13 17.24
C LEU A 590 34.03 8.35 18.56
N SER A 591 34.06 9.06 19.69
CA SER A 591 34.02 8.45 21.02
C SER A 591 32.82 7.51 21.17
N ALA A 592 33.00 6.37 21.85
CA ALA A 592 31.97 5.37 22.08
C ALA A 592 30.69 5.95 22.72
N ARG A 593 30.82 6.93 23.63
CA ARG A 593 29.66 7.63 24.25
C ARG A 593 28.84 8.42 23.21
N SER A 594 29.48 8.91 22.15
CA SER A 594 28.81 9.55 21.00
C SER A 594 28.17 8.52 20.05
N LEU A 595 28.78 7.33 19.92
CA LEU A 595 28.19 6.23 19.16
C LEU A 595 26.94 5.67 19.85
N LYS A 596 26.99 5.39 21.18
CA LYS A 596 25.82 4.97 21.99
C LYS A 596 24.68 5.99 21.89
N ARG A 597 24.95 7.29 22.09
CA ARG A 597 23.95 8.36 21.89
C ARG A 597 23.36 8.41 20.46
N ARG A 598 24.16 8.12 19.43
CA ARG A 598 23.67 8.06 18.03
C ARG A 598 22.80 6.83 17.78
N LEU A 599 23.17 5.66 18.31
CA LEU A 599 22.38 4.42 18.24
C LEU A 599 21.03 4.60 18.95
N LEU A 600 21.05 5.08 20.21
CA LEU A 600 19.82 5.37 20.98
C LEU A 600 18.90 6.36 20.25
N ARG A 601 19.43 7.40 19.59
CA ARG A 601 18.64 8.33 18.78
C ARG A 601 18.04 7.69 17.52
N MET A 602 18.66 6.63 16.97
CA MET A 602 18.09 5.86 15.87
C MET A 602 17.04 4.86 16.38
N LYS A 603 17.33 4.09 17.44
CA LYS A 603 16.39 3.22 18.17
C LYS A 603 15.06 3.96 18.45
N ARG A 604 15.13 5.06 19.24
CA ARG A 604 13.99 5.93 19.57
C ARG A 604 13.22 6.48 18.35
N LYS A 605 13.86 6.64 17.18
CA LYS A 605 13.19 7.08 15.93
C LYS A 605 12.42 5.93 15.26
N HIS A 606 13.02 4.73 15.19
CA HIS A 606 12.37 3.56 14.60
C HIS A 606 11.24 3.06 15.52
N ASP A 607 11.44 3.07 16.83
CA ASP A 607 10.41 2.79 17.83
C ASP A 607 9.20 3.71 17.66
N ALA A 608 9.42 5.03 17.57
CA ALA A 608 8.35 6.00 17.34
C ALA A 608 7.60 5.76 16.01
N THR A 609 8.28 5.21 14.99
CA THR A 609 7.65 4.83 13.71
C THR A 609 6.73 3.63 13.91
N LEU A 610 7.18 2.58 14.60
CA LEU A 610 6.36 1.38 14.87
C LEU A 610 5.22 1.68 15.86
N GLN A 611 5.47 2.50 16.88
CA GLN A 611 4.45 2.96 17.83
C GLN A 611 3.38 3.80 17.13
N SER A 612 3.75 4.66 16.18
CA SER A 612 2.78 5.41 15.35
C SER A 612 1.97 4.49 14.43
N TYR A 613 2.54 3.37 13.97
CA TYR A 613 1.83 2.39 13.16
C TYR A 613 0.75 1.65 13.97
N TYR A 614 1.14 1.03 15.09
CA TYR A 614 0.21 0.27 15.94
C TYR A 614 -0.84 1.16 16.62
N SER A 615 -0.50 2.37 17.04
CA SER A 615 -1.45 3.32 17.66
C SER A 615 -2.45 3.97 16.69
N SER A 616 -2.33 3.69 15.38
CA SER A 616 -3.16 4.28 14.32
C SER A 616 -4.63 3.85 14.34
N GLY A 617 -4.97 2.74 15.02
CA GLY A 617 -6.33 2.21 15.14
C GLY A 617 -6.72 1.21 14.06
N THR A 618 -7.80 0.47 14.30
CA THR A 618 -8.22 -0.66 13.46
C THR A 618 -8.97 -0.23 12.20
N SER A 619 -8.69 -0.93 11.09
CA SER A 619 -9.34 -0.77 9.78
C SER A 619 -9.44 -2.11 9.03
N TYR A 620 -10.17 -2.13 7.91
CA TYR A 620 -10.28 -3.30 7.03
C TYR A 620 -9.72 -3.01 5.63
N SER A 621 -9.15 -4.03 4.99
CA SER A 621 -8.64 -4.08 3.62
C SER A 621 -9.40 -5.14 2.79
N GLU A 622 -8.89 -5.54 1.61
CA GLU A 622 -9.65 -6.29 0.58
C GLU A 622 -10.35 -7.55 1.15
N PRO A 623 -11.65 -7.77 0.85
CA PRO A 623 -12.39 -8.95 1.31
C PRO A 623 -11.68 -10.26 0.99
N ILE A 624 -11.70 -11.18 1.96
CA ILE A 624 -10.97 -12.45 1.92
C ILE A 624 -11.51 -13.32 0.78
N SER A 625 -12.82 -13.26 0.49
CA SER A 625 -13.43 -13.94 -0.65
C SER A 625 -12.87 -13.47 -2.00
N SER A 626 -12.44 -12.21 -2.11
CA SER A 626 -11.85 -11.63 -3.32
C SER A 626 -10.44 -12.14 -3.57
N LEU A 627 -9.63 -12.19 -2.52
CA LEU A 627 -8.25 -12.69 -2.59
C LEU A 627 -8.22 -14.18 -2.96
N VAL A 628 -9.13 -14.98 -2.37
CA VAL A 628 -9.26 -16.41 -2.71
C VAL A 628 -9.96 -16.64 -4.07
N TYR A 629 -10.85 -15.74 -4.53
CA TYR A 629 -11.35 -15.78 -5.91
C TYR A 629 -10.25 -15.42 -6.93
N SER A 630 -9.39 -14.46 -6.61
CA SER A 630 -8.23 -14.09 -7.46
C SER A 630 -7.28 -15.27 -7.64
N LEU A 631 -7.01 -16.03 -6.56
CA LEU A 631 -6.31 -17.31 -6.62
C LEU A 631 -7.02 -18.32 -7.55
N ALA A 632 -8.35 -18.49 -7.44
CA ALA A 632 -9.10 -19.39 -8.31
C ALA A 632 -9.03 -18.98 -9.79
N SER A 633 -9.04 -17.68 -10.08
CA SER A 633 -8.91 -17.14 -11.44
C SER A 633 -7.49 -17.29 -12.01
N GLU A 634 -6.44 -17.06 -11.22
CA GLU A 634 -5.04 -17.23 -11.67
C GLU A 634 -4.72 -18.71 -11.98
N LEU A 635 -5.38 -19.64 -11.27
CA LEU A 635 -5.31 -21.08 -11.54
C LEU A 635 -6.12 -21.53 -12.77
N GLY A 636 -6.89 -20.65 -13.42
CA GLY A 636 -7.79 -21.00 -14.54
C GLY A 636 -8.96 -21.89 -14.11
N ARG A 637 -9.54 -21.62 -12.93
CA ARG A 637 -10.55 -22.45 -12.26
C ARG A 637 -11.81 -21.68 -11.86
N GLU A 638 -12.01 -20.50 -12.43
CA GLU A 638 -13.22 -19.71 -12.25
C GLU A 638 -14.50 -20.51 -12.60
N ASP A 639 -15.58 -20.17 -11.90
CA ASP A 639 -16.93 -20.69 -12.14
C ASP A 639 -17.92 -19.66 -11.58
N ASN A 640 -19.15 -19.64 -12.09
CA ASN A 640 -20.25 -18.85 -11.53
C ASN A 640 -20.49 -19.18 -10.05
N ASP A 641 -20.23 -20.41 -9.61
CA ASP A 641 -20.35 -20.78 -8.20
C ASP A 641 -19.27 -20.13 -7.31
N LEU A 642 -18.01 -20.06 -7.77
CA LEU A 642 -16.94 -19.39 -7.03
C LEU A 642 -17.06 -17.86 -7.09
N LEU A 643 -17.45 -17.34 -8.27
CA LEU A 643 -17.72 -15.92 -8.50
C LEU A 643 -18.85 -15.42 -7.60
N TRP A 644 -19.92 -16.22 -7.43
CA TRP A 644 -21.01 -15.90 -6.51
C TRP A 644 -20.55 -15.79 -5.05
N LEU A 645 -19.69 -16.71 -4.58
CA LEU A 645 -19.13 -16.65 -3.22
C LEU A 645 -18.24 -15.41 -3.03
N GLY A 646 -17.41 -15.05 -4.02
CA GLY A 646 -16.64 -13.80 -4.04
C GLY A 646 -17.54 -12.58 -3.83
N ILE A 647 -18.56 -12.46 -4.69
CA ILE A 647 -19.56 -11.38 -4.67
C ILE A 647 -20.31 -11.29 -3.32
N VAL A 648 -20.71 -12.42 -2.73
CA VAL A 648 -21.43 -12.46 -1.44
C VAL A 648 -20.52 -11.99 -0.29
N GLY A 649 -19.25 -12.42 -0.25
CA GLY A 649 -18.29 -11.97 0.76
C GLY A 649 -18.11 -10.44 0.75
N ILE A 650 -17.83 -9.85 -0.42
CA ILE A 650 -17.71 -8.40 -0.62
C ILE A 650 -18.99 -7.67 -0.18
N SER A 651 -20.16 -8.19 -0.56
CA SER A 651 -21.47 -7.61 -0.18
C SER A 651 -21.71 -7.66 1.33
N SER A 652 -21.23 -8.72 2.00
CA SER A 652 -21.36 -8.90 3.45
C SER A 652 -20.48 -7.95 4.27
N LEU A 653 -19.30 -7.59 3.75
CA LEU A 653 -18.38 -6.68 4.44
C LEU A 653 -18.90 -5.24 4.44
N GLU A 654 -19.61 -4.84 3.38
CA GLU A 654 -20.36 -3.57 3.35
C GLU A 654 -21.59 -3.60 4.30
N LEU A 655 -22.33 -4.71 4.34
CA LEU A 655 -23.50 -4.88 5.22
C LEU A 655 -23.16 -4.89 6.71
N SER A 656 -21.95 -5.29 7.08
CA SER A 656 -21.47 -5.34 8.47
C SER A 656 -20.85 -4.01 8.96
N GLY A 657 -20.79 -2.97 8.12
CA GLY A 657 -20.23 -1.66 8.49
C GLY A 657 -18.73 -1.69 8.80
N ARG A 658 -18.04 -2.73 8.34
CA ARG A 658 -16.57 -2.78 8.32
C ARG A 658 -16.09 -1.94 7.14
N THR A 659 -15.00 -1.20 7.30
CA THR A 659 -14.54 -0.23 6.29
C THR A 659 -13.03 0.06 6.42
N MET A 660 -12.50 0.84 5.47
CA MET A 660 -11.17 1.50 5.54
C MET A 660 -10.93 2.32 6.83
N THR A 661 -11.97 2.68 7.59
CA THR A 661 -11.85 3.40 8.88
C THR A 661 -12.24 2.55 10.09
N GLY A 662 -12.39 1.24 9.91
CA GLY A 662 -12.79 0.29 10.96
C GLY A 662 -14.30 0.00 10.95
N VAL A 663 -14.83 -0.42 12.10
CA VAL A 663 -16.27 -0.64 12.28
C VAL A 663 -16.97 0.72 12.50
N GLY A 664 -17.71 1.18 11.50
CA GLY A 664 -18.31 2.52 11.44
C GLY A 664 -19.18 2.75 10.21
N ILE A 665 -19.55 4.01 9.99
CA ILE A 665 -20.40 4.43 8.86
C ILE A 665 -19.53 4.94 7.70
N SER A 666 -19.74 4.41 6.50
CA SER A 666 -19.12 4.93 5.28
C SER A 666 -19.79 6.24 4.82
N ASN A 667 -19.05 7.34 4.82
CA ASN A 667 -19.58 8.66 4.42
C ASN A 667 -19.84 8.80 2.91
N SER A 668 -19.24 7.97 2.08
CA SER A 668 -19.56 7.87 0.64
C SER A 668 -21.04 7.53 0.38
N SER A 669 -21.73 6.99 1.40
CA SER A 669 -23.18 6.86 1.50
C SER A 669 -23.96 8.20 1.40
N GLU A 670 -23.31 9.36 1.34
CA GLU A 670 -23.98 10.68 1.25
C GLU A 670 -24.12 11.24 -0.17
N GLU A 671 -23.14 11.01 -1.06
CA GLU A 671 -23.16 11.58 -2.42
C GLU A 671 -23.91 10.72 -3.44
N GLY A 672 -24.28 9.49 -3.05
CA GLY A 672 -24.98 8.54 -3.91
C GLY A 672 -24.12 7.87 -4.97
N GLY A 673 -22.81 8.07 -4.89
CA GLY A 673 -21.84 7.19 -5.53
C GLY A 673 -21.95 5.77 -5.01
N SER A 674 -21.60 4.83 -5.87
CA SER A 674 -21.58 3.38 -5.62
C SER A 674 -20.52 2.92 -4.61
N ALA A 675 -19.61 3.82 -4.24
CA ALA A 675 -18.40 3.62 -3.45
C ALA A 675 -18.65 3.20 -1.98
N GLY A 676 -19.13 1.97 -1.75
CA GLY A 676 -19.33 1.41 -0.42
C GLY A 676 -18.04 1.08 0.35
N TRP A 677 -17.99 -0.12 0.97
CA TRP A 677 -16.96 -0.61 1.91
C TRP A 677 -15.56 0.07 1.88
N GLY A 678 -14.92 0.14 0.70
CA GLY A 678 -13.55 0.64 0.49
C GLY A 678 -13.43 1.87 -0.41
N GLY A 679 -14.46 2.72 -0.50
CA GLY A 679 -14.43 3.92 -1.35
C GLY A 679 -14.15 3.59 -2.83
N GLN A 680 -13.15 4.26 -3.42
CA GLN A 680 -12.72 4.01 -4.81
C GLN A 680 -12.17 2.58 -5.02
N ARG A 681 -11.38 2.04 -4.07
CA ARG A 681 -10.85 0.65 -4.16
C ARG A 681 -11.99 -0.37 -4.12
N GLY A 682 -12.98 -0.15 -3.25
CA GLY A 682 -14.18 -0.99 -3.19
C GLY A 682 -15.03 -0.95 -4.46
N GLU A 683 -15.10 0.19 -5.15
CA GLU A 683 -15.83 0.27 -6.42
C GLU A 683 -15.04 -0.28 -7.62
N HIS A 684 -13.72 -0.06 -7.66
CA HIS A 684 -12.86 -0.72 -8.64
C HIS A 684 -12.98 -2.26 -8.53
N LEU A 685 -13.03 -2.79 -7.30
CA LEU A 685 -13.26 -4.21 -7.10
C LEU A 685 -14.65 -4.65 -7.59
N ARG A 686 -15.72 -3.92 -7.26
CA ARG A 686 -17.05 -4.22 -7.82
C ARG A 686 -17.09 -4.10 -9.35
N GLN A 687 -16.30 -3.23 -9.96
CA GLN A 687 -16.16 -3.17 -11.42
C GLN A 687 -15.55 -4.47 -11.96
N ILE A 688 -14.43 -4.94 -11.41
CA ILE A 688 -13.83 -6.24 -11.77
C ILE A 688 -14.87 -7.37 -11.67
N PHE A 689 -15.63 -7.43 -10.57
CA PHE A 689 -16.68 -8.44 -10.39
C PHE A 689 -17.86 -8.28 -11.36
N ARG A 690 -18.19 -7.07 -11.84
CA ARG A 690 -19.17 -6.88 -12.92
C ARG A 690 -18.63 -7.40 -14.24
N ASP A 691 -17.38 -7.07 -14.58
CA ASP A 691 -16.73 -7.50 -15.83
C ASP A 691 -16.56 -9.04 -15.87
N GLU A 692 -16.23 -9.67 -14.73
CA GLU A 692 -16.24 -11.14 -14.55
C GLU A 692 -17.63 -11.75 -14.76
N VAL A 693 -18.69 -11.13 -14.23
CA VAL A 693 -20.07 -11.57 -14.46
C VAL A 693 -20.44 -11.49 -15.93
N HIS A 694 -20.06 -10.43 -16.66
CA HIS A 694 -20.24 -10.34 -18.11
C HIS A 694 -19.44 -11.39 -18.88
N ARG A 695 -18.22 -11.72 -18.41
CA ARG A 695 -17.35 -12.72 -19.03
C ARG A 695 -17.90 -14.15 -18.90
N LEU A 696 -18.41 -14.53 -17.72
CA LEU A 696 -18.98 -15.86 -17.49
C LEU A 696 -20.46 -15.99 -17.88
N ASN A 697 -21.19 -14.88 -18.03
CA ASN A 697 -22.61 -14.86 -18.38
C ASN A 697 -22.86 -13.96 -19.60
N PRO A 698 -22.31 -14.29 -20.79
CA PRO A 698 -22.55 -13.50 -22.00
C PRO A 698 -24.05 -13.51 -22.36
N PRO A 699 -24.63 -12.37 -22.76
CA PRO A 699 -26.05 -12.29 -23.07
C PRO A 699 -26.40 -13.05 -24.36
N ASP A 700 -27.39 -13.95 -24.28
CA ASP A 700 -27.90 -14.72 -25.42
C ASP A 700 -28.35 -13.76 -26.55
N PRO A 701 -27.84 -13.92 -27.79
CA PRO A 701 -28.28 -13.13 -28.95
C PRO A 701 -29.80 -13.09 -29.17
N LEU A 702 -30.54 -14.13 -28.76
CA LEU A 702 -31.99 -14.23 -28.87
C LEU A 702 -32.72 -13.52 -27.71
N GLU A 703 -32.13 -13.46 -26.52
CA GLU A 703 -32.70 -12.76 -25.37
C GLU A 703 -32.28 -11.29 -25.27
N ARG A 704 -31.29 -10.86 -26.06
CA ARG A 704 -30.73 -9.50 -26.03
C ARG A 704 -31.80 -8.39 -26.07
N ASP A 705 -32.83 -8.53 -26.90
CA ASP A 705 -33.95 -7.58 -26.98
C ASP A 705 -34.87 -7.58 -25.74
N ARG A 706 -35.01 -8.73 -25.07
CA ARG A 706 -35.75 -8.90 -23.82
C ARG A 706 -34.98 -8.28 -22.65
N ASP A 707 -33.66 -8.47 -22.64
CA ASP A 707 -32.75 -7.93 -21.62
C ASP A 707 -32.61 -6.41 -21.73
N ILE A 708 -32.37 -5.87 -22.93
CA ILE A 708 -32.38 -4.43 -23.20
C ILE A 708 -33.68 -3.80 -22.67
N ARG A 709 -34.84 -4.44 -22.92
CA ARG A 709 -36.13 -3.96 -22.38
C ARG A 709 -36.25 -4.11 -20.86
N GLY A 710 -35.69 -5.16 -20.25
CA GLY A 710 -35.69 -5.35 -18.79
C GLY A 710 -34.83 -4.31 -18.06
N GLU A 711 -33.64 -4.04 -18.61
CA GLU A 711 -32.66 -3.08 -18.12
C GLU A 711 -33.12 -1.63 -18.29
N ILE A 712 -33.67 -1.27 -19.46
CA ILE A 712 -34.29 0.05 -19.71
C ILE A 712 -35.43 0.32 -18.71
N ASN A 713 -36.27 -0.67 -18.42
CA ASN A 713 -37.33 -0.53 -17.42
C ASN A 713 -36.83 -0.67 -15.97
N GLY A 714 -35.56 -0.98 -15.75
CA GLY A 714 -34.94 -1.05 -14.42
C GLY A 714 -35.60 -2.02 -13.44
N VAL A 715 -36.19 -3.11 -13.92
CA VAL A 715 -36.96 -4.06 -13.09
C VAL A 715 -36.01 -4.92 -12.25
N ILE A 716 -36.21 -4.94 -10.93
CA ILE A 716 -35.54 -5.87 -10.01
C ILE A 716 -35.95 -7.31 -10.37
N PRO A 717 -35.01 -8.21 -10.74
CA PRO A 717 -35.35 -9.60 -11.07
C PRO A 717 -35.87 -10.36 -9.85
N THR A 718 -37.05 -10.97 -9.99
CA THR A 718 -37.70 -11.78 -8.94
C THR A 718 -37.85 -13.26 -9.30
N THR A 719 -37.59 -13.63 -10.56
CA THR A 719 -37.66 -15.01 -11.05
C THR A 719 -36.51 -15.29 -12.03
N ALA A 720 -36.15 -16.57 -12.17
CA ALA A 720 -35.27 -17.04 -13.23
C ALA A 720 -35.92 -16.95 -14.61
N ARG A 721 -35.11 -17.00 -15.68
CA ARG A 721 -35.57 -16.98 -17.07
C ARG A 721 -36.07 -18.33 -17.56
N SER A 722 -35.41 -19.40 -17.12
CA SER A 722 -35.67 -20.79 -17.47
C SER A 722 -35.54 -21.67 -16.21
N PRO A 723 -35.96 -22.95 -16.22
CA PRO A 723 -35.77 -23.84 -15.07
C PRO A 723 -34.31 -24.26 -14.86
N THR A 724 -33.42 -24.02 -15.82
CA THR A 724 -31.98 -24.32 -15.79
C THR A 724 -31.10 -23.07 -15.64
N ASP A 725 -31.70 -21.89 -15.50
CA ASP A 725 -31.00 -20.61 -15.35
C ASP A 725 -30.32 -20.50 -13.96
N THR A 726 -29.02 -20.78 -13.94
CA THR A 726 -28.12 -20.62 -12.79
C THR A 726 -27.25 -19.35 -12.87
N SER A 727 -27.52 -18.47 -13.84
CA SER A 727 -26.68 -17.32 -14.18
C SER A 727 -26.65 -16.24 -13.09
N ILE A 728 -25.53 -15.52 -13.05
CA ILE A 728 -25.42 -14.25 -12.29
C ILE A 728 -25.78 -13.11 -13.24
N ARG A 729 -26.58 -12.16 -12.75
CA ARG A 729 -27.00 -10.97 -13.50
C ARG A 729 -26.85 -9.70 -12.67
N LEU A 730 -26.59 -8.60 -13.35
CA LEU A 730 -26.53 -7.28 -12.73
C LEU A 730 -27.95 -6.68 -12.62
N SER A 731 -28.23 -5.98 -11.52
CA SER A 731 -29.54 -5.39 -11.26
C SER A 731 -29.42 -3.98 -10.66
N PRO A 732 -30.25 -3.01 -11.09
CA PRO A 732 -30.24 -1.65 -10.54
C PRO A 732 -31.03 -1.60 -9.23
N GLU A 733 -30.53 -2.32 -8.22
CA GLU A 733 -31.23 -2.49 -6.96
C GLU A 733 -31.20 -1.21 -6.13
N PRO A 734 -32.34 -0.78 -5.54
CA PRO A 734 -32.33 0.27 -4.53
C PRO A 734 -31.60 -0.21 -3.27
N ARG A 735 -31.17 0.71 -2.41
CA ARG A 735 -30.59 0.41 -1.07
C ARG A 735 -31.68 -0.02 -0.07
N PHE A 736 -32.45 -1.05 -0.47
CA PHE A 736 -33.56 -1.68 0.23
C PHE A 736 -33.13 -3.05 0.77
N LEU A 737 -33.44 -3.34 2.03
CA LEU A 737 -33.16 -4.62 2.66
C LEU A 737 -34.25 -5.66 2.34
N LEU A 738 -33.87 -6.88 1.94
CA LEU A 738 -34.77 -8.02 1.73
C LEU A 738 -35.96 -7.74 0.80
N VAL A 739 -35.77 -6.90 -0.23
CA VAL A 739 -36.88 -6.37 -1.07
C VAL A 739 -37.72 -7.45 -1.73
N ARG A 740 -37.12 -8.58 -2.14
CA ARG A 740 -37.84 -9.74 -2.72
C ARG A 740 -38.70 -10.49 -1.70
N HIS A 741 -38.28 -10.47 -0.45
CA HIS A 741 -38.75 -11.36 0.62
C HIS A 741 -39.73 -10.68 1.57
N TRP A 742 -39.96 -9.38 1.39
CA TRP A 742 -40.86 -8.55 2.16
C TRP A 742 -41.87 -7.83 1.27
N SER A 743 -42.77 -7.08 1.91
CA SER A 743 -43.51 -6.03 1.20
C SER A 743 -42.62 -4.82 0.97
N LEU A 744 -42.96 -3.99 -0.02
CA LEU A 744 -42.23 -2.74 -0.28
C LEU A 744 -42.20 -1.84 0.97
N TYR A 745 -43.27 -1.83 1.75
CA TYR A 745 -43.35 -1.07 3.00
C TYR A 745 -42.38 -1.59 4.08
N GLU A 746 -42.41 -2.89 4.39
CA GLU A 746 -41.54 -3.50 5.39
C GLU A 746 -40.06 -3.32 5.01
N SER A 747 -39.74 -3.53 3.73
CA SER A 747 -38.39 -3.35 3.18
C SER A 747 -37.91 -1.90 3.36
N MET A 748 -38.70 -0.89 2.99
CA MET A 748 -38.36 0.52 3.22
C MET A 748 -38.28 0.89 4.72
N LEU A 749 -39.06 0.23 5.58
CA LEU A 749 -39.12 0.50 7.02
C LEU A 749 -37.90 -0.04 7.78
N HIS A 750 -37.38 -1.21 7.40
CA HIS A 750 -36.26 -1.88 8.07
C HIS A 750 -34.89 -1.60 7.45
N SER A 751 -34.83 -0.93 6.29
CA SER A 751 -33.57 -0.59 5.61
C SER A 751 -32.72 0.40 6.41
N PRO A 752 -31.45 0.08 6.76
CA PRO A 752 -30.57 0.97 7.53
C PRO A 752 -30.31 2.35 6.89
N TYR A 753 -30.46 2.47 5.57
CA TYR A 753 -30.32 3.74 4.84
C TYR A 753 -31.52 4.69 5.01
N LEU A 754 -32.73 4.12 4.99
CA LEU A 754 -33.99 4.87 4.93
C LEU A 754 -34.54 5.20 6.31
N ALA A 755 -34.41 4.27 7.26
CA ALA A 755 -35.01 4.37 8.57
C ALA A 755 -34.50 5.60 9.35
N PRO A 756 -33.18 5.85 9.45
CA PRO A 756 -32.55 7.13 9.80
C PRO A 756 -33.12 8.35 9.09
N ARG A 757 -32.95 8.45 7.78
CA ARG A 757 -33.24 9.68 7.00
C ARG A 757 -34.72 10.07 7.03
N LEU A 758 -35.62 9.09 7.02
CA LEU A 758 -37.06 9.31 7.18
C LEU A 758 -37.55 9.36 8.64
N HIS A 759 -36.67 9.17 9.63
CA HIS A 759 -36.99 9.22 11.08
C HIS A 759 -38.12 8.26 11.50
N VAL A 760 -38.13 7.03 10.97
CA VAL A 760 -39.28 6.10 11.00
C VAL A 760 -39.64 5.52 12.38
N TRP A 761 -38.79 5.71 13.39
CA TRP A 761 -39.13 5.47 14.80
C TRP A 761 -40.21 6.45 15.31
N THR A 762 -40.33 7.62 14.70
CA THR A 762 -41.37 8.60 15.01
C THR A 762 -42.61 8.41 14.14
N GLU A 763 -43.80 8.74 14.68
CA GLU A 763 -45.01 8.80 13.86
C GLU A 763 -44.88 9.78 12.69
N ASN A 764 -44.22 10.92 12.89
CA ASN A 764 -44.05 11.92 11.85
C ASN A 764 -43.17 11.40 10.71
N GLY A 765 -42.17 10.58 11.02
CA GLY A 765 -41.35 9.88 10.03
C GLY A 765 -42.11 8.81 9.25
N ARG A 766 -42.96 8.03 9.92
CA ARG A 766 -43.91 7.13 9.23
C ARG A 766 -44.87 7.91 8.33
N LYS A 767 -45.31 9.10 8.76
CA LYS A 767 -46.08 10.06 7.95
C LYS A 767 -45.24 10.68 6.81
N ARG A 768 -43.91 10.88 6.94
CA ARG A 768 -42.98 11.22 5.82
C ARG A 768 -42.94 10.08 4.79
N LEU A 769 -42.77 8.82 5.22
CA LEU A 769 -42.77 7.63 4.36
C LEU A 769 -44.10 7.46 3.60
N HIS A 770 -45.24 7.60 4.27
CA HIS A 770 -46.56 7.56 3.61
C HIS A 770 -46.74 8.70 2.58
N LYS A 771 -46.23 9.91 2.87
CA LYS A 771 -46.23 11.04 1.90
C LYS A 771 -45.31 10.77 0.69
N LEU A 772 -44.19 10.08 0.87
CA LEU A 772 -43.31 9.64 -0.22
C LEU A 772 -44.03 8.63 -1.13
N LEU A 773 -44.60 7.57 -0.55
CA LEU A 773 -45.40 6.57 -1.29
C LEU A 773 -46.58 7.20 -2.04
N ALA A 774 -47.30 8.13 -1.41
CA ALA A 774 -48.39 8.87 -2.03
C ALA A 774 -47.92 9.79 -3.18
N LYS A 775 -46.81 10.53 -3.01
CA LYS A 775 -46.21 11.33 -4.12
C LYS A 775 -45.76 10.44 -5.29
N MET A 776 -45.27 9.24 -5.02
CA MET A 776 -44.94 8.25 -6.04
C MET A 776 -46.16 7.60 -6.69
N GLY A 777 -47.39 7.89 -6.25
CA GLY A 777 -48.62 7.28 -6.80
C GLY A 777 -48.70 5.78 -6.54
N ILE A 778 -48.28 5.33 -5.35
CA ILE A 778 -48.38 3.94 -4.88
C ILE A 778 -49.42 3.89 -3.76
N SER A 779 -50.42 3.01 -3.87
CA SER A 779 -51.42 2.86 -2.80
C SER A 779 -50.85 2.12 -1.59
N LEU A 780 -51.38 2.43 -0.39
CA LEU A 780 -50.95 1.77 0.85
C LEU A 780 -51.25 0.25 0.82
N THR A 781 -52.35 -0.16 0.19
CA THR A 781 -52.68 -1.58 0.01
C THR A 781 -51.71 -2.30 -0.91
N GLN A 782 -51.22 -1.65 -1.98
CA GLN A 782 -50.18 -2.22 -2.83
C GLN A 782 -48.81 -2.30 -2.11
N CYS A 783 -48.39 -1.28 -1.37
CA CYS A 783 -47.05 -1.33 -0.75
C CYS A 783 -46.94 -2.35 0.41
N HIS A 784 -48.05 -2.80 1.00
CA HIS A 784 -48.09 -3.92 1.95
C HIS A 784 -48.17 -5.31 1.28
N GLN A 785 -48.37 -5.41 -0.04
CA GLN A 785 -48.21 -6.68 -0.75
C GLN A 785 -46.73 -7.06 -0.83
N PHE A 786 -46.42 -8.36 -0.72
CA PHE A 786 -45.08 -8.89 -1.01
C PHE A 786 -44.61 -8.44 -2.40
N TYR A 787 -43.35 -8.02 -2.53
CA TYR A 787 -42.85 -7.46 -3.79
C TYR A 787 -42.95 -8.46 -4.95
N THR A 788 -42.76 -9.76 -4.71
CA THR A 788 -42.99 -10.82 -5.70
C THR A 788 -44.41 -10.76 -6.30
N HIS A 789 -45.44 -10.54 -5.47
CA HIS A 789 -46.85 -10.51 -5.88
C HIS A 789 -47.37 -9.12 -6.29
N MET A 790 -46.58 -8.06 -6.08
CA MET A 790 -46.90 -6.70 -6.53
C MET A 790 -47.06 -6.63 -8.06
N ASP A 791 -47.96 -5.76 -8.52
CA ASP A 791 -48.24 -5.54 -9.94
C ASP A 791 -46.99 -5.22 -10.80
N MET A 792 -46.99 -5.73 -12.03
CA MET A 792 -45.87 -5.65 -12.96
C MET A 792 -45.72 -4.27 -13.61
N GLU A 793 -46.81 -3.51 -13.80
CA GLU A 793 -46.69 -2.12 -14.25
C GLU A 793 -46.05 -1.28 -13.15
N LEU A 794 -46.54 -1.41 -11.91
CA LEU A 794 -45.97 -0.73 -10.75
C LEU A 794 -44.47 -1.02 -10.57
N LYS A 795 -44.03 -2.28 -10.73
CA LYS A 795 -42.61 -2.67 -10.70
C LYS A 795 -41.74 -1.96 -11.75
N ARG A 796 -42.23 -1.80 -12.98
CA ARG A 796 -41.49 -1.11 -14.06
C ARG A 796 -41.32 0.38 -13.78
N VAL A 797 -42.37 1.03 -13.27
CA VAL A 797 -42.34 2.48 -13.02
C VAL A 797 -41.71 2.83 -11.66
N LEU A 798 -41.48 1.85 -10.77
CA LEU A 798 -40.90 2.06 -9.43
C LEU A 798 -39.52 2.72 -9.48
N ARG A 799 -38.60 2.27 -10.35
CA ARG A 799 -37.23 2.84 -10.44
C ARG A 799 -37.26 4.33 -10.79
N GLY A 800 -37.97 4.68 -11.87
CA GLY A 800 -38.11 6.08 -12.31
C GLY A 800 -38.88 6.95 -11.31
N ARG A 801 -39.86 6.38 -10.58
CA ARG A 801 -40.52 7.07 -9.45
C ARG A 801 -39.52 7.33 -8.32
N LEU A 802 -38.72 6.36 -7.90
CA LEU A 802 -37.71 6.56 -6.85
C LEU A 802 -36.68 7.62 -7.25
N LEU A 803 -36.08 7.52 -8.44
CA LEU A 803 -35.13 8.53 -8.95
C LEU A 803 -35.73 9.95 -8.98
N LYS A 804 -36.99 10.09 -9.39
CA LYS A 804 -37.70 11.38 -9.43
C LYS A 804 -38.10 11.93 -8.05
N TYR A 805 -38.48 11.06 -7.11
CA TYR A 805 -39.11 11.48 -5.86
C TYR A 805 -38.21 11.39 -4.61
N ALA A 806 -37.13 10.60 -4.63
CA ALA A 806 -36.25 10.40 -3.49
C ALA A 806 -35.40 11.63 -3.09
N PRO A 807 -34.79 12.40 -4.02
CA PRO A 807 -34.04 13.62 -3.67
C PRO A 807 -34.86 14.65 -2.90
N MET A 808 -36.17 14.78 -3.21
CA MET A 808 -37.11 15.66 -2.49
C MET A 808 -37.34 15.30 -1.01
N TYR A 809 -36.75 14.21 -0.50
CA TYR A 809 -36.81 13.80 0.91
C TYR A 809 -35.41 13.61 1.54
N GLY A 810 -34.32 14.01 0.87
CA GLY A 810 -32.94 13.75 1.32
C GLY A 810 -32.50 12.29 1.14
N LEU A 811 -33.08 11.61 0.15
CA LEU A 811 -32.81 10.21 -0.20
C LEU A 811 -32.06 10.09 -1.53
N ASP A 812 -31.15 11.02 -1.76
CA ASP A 812 -30.14 10.96 -2.82
C ASP A 812 -29.37 9.63 -2.73
N GLY A 813 -28.90 9.09 -3.86
CA GLY A 813 -28.18 7.81 -3.86
C GLY A 813 -28.98 6.56 -3.46
N LEU A 814 -30.30 6.66 -3.27
CA LEU A 814 -31.14 5.52 -2.92
C LEU A 814 -31.21 4.44 -4.02
N VAL A 815 -31.02 4.85 -5.27
CA VAL A 815 -31.13 4.01 -6.48
C VAL A 815 -29.97 4.35 -7.41
N PRO A 816 -29.31 3.37 -8.05
CA PRO A 816 -28.28 3.62 -9.06
C PRO A 816 -28.81 4.50 -10.20
N ALA A 817 -27.99 5.45 -10.65
CA ALA A 817 -28.34 6.41 -11.69
C ALA A 817 -28.70 5.74 -13.04
N GLU A 818 -29.38 6.49 -13.91
CA GLU A 818 -29.61 6.04 -15.29
C GLU A 818 -28.29 6.11 -16.07
N PRO A 819 -27.92 5.06 -16.84
CA PRO A 819 -26.64 5.02 -17.54
C PRO A 819 -26.64 6.00 -18.72
N THR A 820 -26.08 7.20 -18.50
CA THR A 820 -25.86 8.19 -19.54
C THR A 820 -24.78 7.67 -20.50
N GLY A 821 -25.21 7.25 -21.69
CA GLY A 821 -24.36 6.44 -22.57
C GLY A 821 -23.14 7.17 -23.12
N HIS A 822 -21.96 6.77 -22.64
CA HIS A 822 -20.81 6.31 -23.43
C HIS A 822 -20.17 5.15 -22.63
N ALA A 823 -20.14 3.94 -23.19
CA ALA A 823 -19.58 2.72 -22.59
C ALA A 823 -20.07 2.31 -21.18
N SER A 824 -21.17 1.54 -21.12
CA SER A 824 -21.38 0.37 -20.24
C SER A 824 -21.15 0.42 -18.71
N SER A 825 -20.84 1.55 -18.07
CA SER A 825 -20.70 1.66 -16.61
C SER A 825 -22.03 1.42 -15.88
N ARG A 826 -22.30 0.16 -15.54
CA ARG A 826 -23.40 -0.28 -14.65
C ARG A 826 -23.06 0.02 -13.18
N GLU A 827 -22.62 1.26 -12.94
CA GLU A 827 -22.10 1.71 -11.65
C GLU A 827 -23.19 1.65 -10.58
N GLY A 828 -22.85 1.14 -9.39
CA GLY A 828 -23.81 0.92 -8.30
C GLY A 828 -24.83 -0.19 -8.54
N TRP A 829 -24.85 -0.88 -9.69
CA TRP A 829 -25.71 -2.05 -9.87
C TRP A 829 -25.20 -3.20 -9.01
N GLY A 830 -26.13 -3.84 -8.30
CA GLY A 830 -25.91 -5.03 -7.48
C GLY A 830 -25.97 -6.33 -8.29
N PHE A 831 -25.76 -7.45 -7.61
CA PHE A 831 -25.62 -8.78 -8.20
C PHE A 831 -26.74 -9.71 -7.74
N VAL A 832 -27.37 -10.40 -8.70
CA VAL A 832 -28.51 -11.29 -8.48
C VAL A 832 -28.24 -12.64 -9.14
N ARG A 833 -28.41 -13.74 -8.40
CA ARG A 833 -28.29 -15.11 -8.91
C ARG A 833 -29.63 -15.82 -8.88
N CYS A 834 -29.83 -16.70 -9.85
CA CYS A 834 -30.95 -17.62 -9.92
C CYS A 834 -30.50 -19.07 -9.72
N TRP A 835 -31.43 -19.92 -9.26
CA TRP A 835 -31.26 -21.38 -9.19
C TRP A 835 -32.44 -22.05 -9.89
N GLY A 836 -32.63 -21.70 -11.16
CA GLY A 836 -33.87 -21.97 -11.89
C GLY A 836 -35.09 -21.40 -11.16
N TRP A 837 -36.24 -22.05 -11.27
CA TRP A 837 -37.48 -21.59 -10.62
C TRP A 837 -37.51 -21.80 -9.09
N LYS A 838 -36.46 -22.32 -8.45
CA LYS A 838 -36.40 -22.52 -6.98
C LYS A 838 -36.27 -21.19 -6.23
N ALA A 839 -35.30 -20.37 -6.61
CA ALA A 839 -34.97 -19.13 -5.92
C ALA A 839 -34.29 -18.11 -6.86
N CYS A 840 -34.43 -16.84 -6.51
CA CYS A 840 -33.77 -15.69 -7.12
C CYS A 840 -33.41 -14.74 -5.97
N LEU A 841 -32.12 -14.57 -5.68
CA LEU A 841 -31.61 -13.84 -4.50
C LEU A 841 -30.56 -12.81 -4.96
N SER A 842 -30.52 -11.62 -4.34
CA SER A 842 -29.34 -10.76 -4.45
C SER A 842 -28.22 -11.21 -3.52
N ALA A 843 -26.99 -10.80 -3.82
CA ALA A 843 -25.86 -11.00 -2.93
C ALA A 843 -26.08 -10.34 -1.56
N THR A 844 -26.78 -9.20 -1.55
CA THR A 844 -27.25 -8.49 -0.36
C THR A 844 -28.25 -9.33 0.45
N ASP A 845 -29.23 -9.96 -0.21
CA ASP A 845 -30.20 -10.85 0.45
C ASP A 845 -29.46 -12.03 1.13
N VAL A 846 -28.51 -12.67 0.42
CA VAL A 846 -27.72 -13.80 0.96
C VAL A 846 -26.81 -13.36 2.12
N GLY A 847 -26.09 -12.25 2.00
CA GLY A 847 -25.21 -11.74 3.06
C GLY A 847 -25.98 -11.41 4.35
N VAL A 848 -27.19 -10.86 4.22
CA VAL A 848 -28.11 -10.63 5.35
C VAL A 848 -28.57 -11.96 5.99
N ILE A 849 -28.92 -12.96 5.19
CA ILE A 849 -29.35 -14.28 5.68
C ILE A 849 -28.22 -15.00 6.41
N ILE A 850 -27.03 -15.11 5.83
CA ILE A 850 -25.88 -15.80 6.42
C ILE A 850 -25.42 -15.13 7.72
N GLY A 851 -25.36 -13.79 7.76
CA GLY A 851 -25.08 -13.08 9.01
C GLY A 851 -26.10 -13.39 10.11
N ALA A 852 -27.39 -13.43 9.78
CA ALA A 852 -28.43 -13.80 10.75
C ALA A 852 -28.35 -15.26 11.21
N MET A 853 -27.91 -16.21 10.36
CA MET A 853 -27.71 -17.61 10.75
C MET A 853 -26.62 -17.73 11.84
N LEU A 854 -25.53 -16.98 11.71
CA LEU A 854 -24.44 -16.93 12.69
C LEU A 854 -24.87 -16.20 13.99
N GLU A 855 -25.46 -15.02 13.86
CA GLU A 855 -25.76 -14.12 14.98
C GLU A 855 -26.96 -14.58 15.82
N VAL A 856 -28.03 -15.07 15.17
CA VAL A 856 -29.27 -15.50 15.83
C VAL A 856 -29.24 -16.99 16.17
N GLY A 857 -28.75 -17.82 15.25
CA GLY A 857 -28.89 -19.28 15.32
C GLY A 857 -30.34 -19.76 15.05
N PRO A 858 -30.58 -21.09 15.09
CA PRO A 858 -31.93 -21.63 14.97
C PRO A 858 -32.79 -21.22 16.17
N HIS A 859 -33.96 -20.64 15.90
CA HIS A 859 -34.82 -20.03 16.92
C HIS A 859 -35.47 -21.10 17.82
N GLU A 860 -35.04 -21.20 19.08
CA GLU A 860 -35.85 -21.88 20.10
C GLU A 860 -37.20 -21.15 20.23
N THR A 861 -38.28 -21.83 19.87
CA THR A 861 -39.60 -21.21 19.73
C THR A 861 -40.35 -21.24 21.05
N SER A 862 -40.17 -20.17 21.84
CA SER A 862 -40.98 -19.92 23.03
C SER A 862 -42.47 -19.79 22.65
N ALA A 863 -43.21 -20.87 22.90
CA ALA A 863 -44.66 -21.00 22.89
C ALA A 863 -45.41 -20.68 21.57
N SER A 864 -45.57 -21.70 20.72
CA SER A 864 -46.86 -21.97 20.05
C SER A 864 -47.18 -23.47 20.09
N TRP A 865 -48.46 -23.83 20.10
CA TRP A 865 -48.93 -25.15 20.53
C TRP A 865 -48.74 -26.25 19.46
N ASP A 866 -47.85 -27.23 19.68
CA ASP A 866 -48.17 -28.68 19.72
C ASP A 866 -46.94 -29.59 19.98
N ALA A 867 -46.37 -29.53 21.19
CA ALA A 867 -45.21 -30.34 21.58
C ALA A 867 -45.56 -31.82 21.89
N LYS A 868 -46.06 -32.56 20.89
CA LYS A 868 -46.43 -34.00 21.00
C LYS A 868 -45.97 -34.90 19.83
N ARG A 869 -44.75 -34.68 19.31
CA ARG A 869 -43.94 -35.70 18.60
C ARG A 869 -42.48 -35.24 18.42
N LEU A 870 -41.56 -35.88 19.13
CA LEU A 870 -40.31 -36.51 18.66
C LEU A 870 -39.46 -36.94 19.88
N PRO A 871 -38.57 -37.95 19.76
CA PRO A 871 -37.96 -38.59 20.93
C PRO A 871 -36.74 -37.83 21.46
N ARG A 872 -36.65 -37.71 22.78
CA ARG A 872 -35.45 -37.26 23.49
C ARG A 872 -34.38 -38.35 23.39
N ALA A 873 -33.20 -38.02 22.84
CA ALA A 873 -32.03 -38.91 22.88
C ALA A 873 -31.60 -39.18 24.34
N ARG A 874 -30.83 -40.25 24.56
CA ARG A 874 -30.63 -40.84 25.90
C ARG A 874 -29.15 -41.10 26.16
N GLY A 875 -28.67 -40.68 27.33
CA GLY A 875 -27.26 -40.78 27.75
C GLY A 875 -26.54 -39.42 27.64
N THR A 876 -25.75 -38.99 28.61
CA THR A 876 -25.46 -39.55 29.96
C THR A 876 -25.34 -38.41 30.97
N ASN A 877 -25.63 -38.70 32.24
CA ASN A 877 -25.17 -37.84 33.33
C ASN A 877 -23.68 -38.12 33.56
N ASP A 878 -22.89 -37.08 33.80
CA ASP A 878 -21.80 -37.09 34.78
C ASP A 878 -21.75 -35.69 35.41
N ASP A 879 -21.62 -35.63 36.74
CA ASP A 879 -21.51 -34.39 37.49
C ASP A 879 -20.02 -34.02 37.61
N VAL A 880 -19.63 -32.83 37.14
CA VAL A 880 -18.25 -32.30 37.27
C VAL A 880 -18.30 -30.94 37.96
N GLU A 881 -17.31 -30.67 38.82
CA GLU A 881 -17.35 -29.57 39.77
C GLU A 881 -17.16 -28.18 39.12
N ASN A 882 -17.77 -27.17 39.72
CA ASN A 882 -17.95 -25.86 39.12
C ASN A 882 -16.74 -24.93 39.36
N GLY A 883 -15.80 -24.88 38.40
CA GLY A 883 -14.66 -23.96 38.45
C GLY A 883 -13.81 -23.93 37.17
N GLY A 884 -14.04 -22.95 36.29
CA GLY A 884 -13.09 -22.53 35.24
C GLY A 884 -13.59 -22.54 33.78
N GLY A 885 -14.67 -23.28 33.47
CA GLY A 885 -15.06 -23.58 32.08
C GLY A 885 -16.18 -22.71 31.47
N THR A 886 -16.00 -21.38 31.37
CA THR A 886 -17.03 -20.50 30.72
C THR A 886 -16.84 -20.31 29.21
N GLY A 887 -15.75 -20.82 28.61
CA GLY A 887 -15.51 -20.71 27.17
C GLY A 887 -16.19 -21.80 26.32
N GLU A 888 -16.33 -23.01 26.87
CA GLU A 888 -16.79 -24.18 26.10
C GLU A 888 -18.29 -24.12 25.75
N SER A 889 -19.13 -23.57 26.63
CA SER A 889 -20.57 -23.39 26.40
C SER A 889 -20.86 -22.58 25.14
N ASP A 890 -20.07 -21.52 24.95
CA ASP A 890 -20.35 -20.51 23.94
C ASP A 890 -19.97 -21.05 22.56
N LEU A 891 -18.78 -21.65 22.41
CA LEU A 891 -18.39 -22.32 21.16
C LEU A 891 -19.33 -23.49 20.83
N ALA A 892 -19.76 -24.29 21.81
CA ALA A 892 -20.73 -25.37 21.60
C ALA A 892 -22.07 -24.85 21.05
N SER A 893 -22.48 -23.62 21.41
CA SER A 893 -23.68 -22.96 20.86
C SER A 893 -23.48 -22.35 19.46
N LEU A 894 -22.24 -22.03 19.09
CA LEU A 894 -21.87 -21.36 17.83
C LEU A 894 -21.51 -22.36 16.71
N LEU A 895 -20.89 -23.51 17.03
CA LEU A 895 -20.51 -24.52 16.04
C LEU A 895 -21.69 -24.99 15.16
N PRO A 896 -22.89 -25.31 15.67
CA PRO A 896 -24.03 -25.66 14.82
C PRO A 896 -24.45 -24.52 13.88
N ARG A 897 -24.26 -23.26 14.30
CA ARG A 897 -24.58 -22.08 13.47
C ARG A 897 -23.61 -21.93 12.32
N PHE A 898 -22.32 -22.13 12.56
CA PHE A 898 -21.29 -22.17 11.53
C PHE A 898 -21.63 -23.23 10.47
N TRP A 899 -21.89 -24.48 10.88
CA TRP A 899 -22.15 -25.55 9.92
C TRP A 899 -23.44 -25.33 9.13
N ASN A 900 -24.52 -24.87 9.77
CA ASN A 900 -25.75 -24.48 9.06
C ASN A 900 -25.51 -23.37 8.03
N ALA A 901 -24.74 -22.33 8.38
CA ALA A 901 -24.41 -21.22 7.47
C ALA A 901 -23.46 -21.66 6.34
N TYR A 902 -22.48 -22.50 6.65
CA TYR A 902 -21.57 -23.11 5.69
C TYR A 902 -22.34 -23.95 4.66
N ASP A 903 -23.28 -24.81 5.10
CA ASP A 903 -24.11 -25.65 4.22
C ASP A 903 -25.21 -24.88 3.46
N ALA A 904 -25.72 -23.77 3.99
CA ALA A 904 -26.51 -22.82 3.21
C ALA A 904 -25.70 -22.16 2.06
N LEU A 905 -24.36 -22.07 2.18
CA LEU A 905 -23.44 -21.65 1.12
C LEU A 905 -22.86 -22.83 0.29
N SER A 906 -23.45 -24.02 0.37
CA SER A 906 -23.03 -25.17 -0.44
C SER A 906 -23.28 -24.97 -1.94
N LEU A 907 -22.38 -25.46 -2.79
CA LEU A 907 -22.52 -25.43 -4.27
C LEU A 907 -23.52 -26.49 -4.80
N THR A 908 -24.50 -26.88 -3.98
CA THR A 908 -25.47 -27.94 -4.26
C THR A 908 -26.85 -27.39 -4.56
N SER A 909 -27.70 -28.22 -5.19
CA SER A 909 -29.07 -27.87 -5.56
C SER A 909 -30.02 -27.57 -4.38
N GLU A 910 -29.54 -27.64 -3.14
CA GLU A 910 -30.33 -27.54 -1.89
C GLU A 910 -30.01 -26.27 -1.09
N SER A 911 -28.83 -25.66 -1.28
CA SER A 911 -28.47 -24.34 -0.72
C SER A 911 -29.58 -23.28 -0.81
N PRO A 912 -30.21 -23.02 -1.99
CA PRO A 912 -31.28 -22.02 -2.07
C PRO A 912 -32.52 -22.35 -1.22
N THR A 913 -32.75 -23.62 -0.87
CA THR A 913 -33.81 -24.01 0.07
C THR A 913 -33.42 -23.62 1.49
N LEU A 914 -32.21 -23.99 1.93
CA LEU A 914 -31.69 -23.68 3.27
C LEU A 914 -31.65 -22.17 3.54
N LEU A 915 -31.22 -21.37 2.55
CA LEU A 915 -31.25 -19.90 2.62
C LEU A 915 -32.69 -19.36 2.79
N MET A 916 -33.67 -19.95 2.11
CA MET A 916 -35.08 -19.56 2.22
C MET A 916 -35.74 -20.05 3.53
N GLU A 917 -35.26 -21.14 4.13
CA GLU A 917 -35.67 -21.60 5.46
C GLU A 917 -35.07 -20.72 6.58
N ALA A 918 -33.85 -20.21 6.40
CA ALA A 918 -33.19 -19.29 7.34
C ALA A 918 -33.70 -17.84 7.25
N LEU A 919 -34.32 -17.44 6.14
CA LEU A 919 -34.86 -16.09 5.89
C LEU A 919 -35.69 -15.48 7.04
N PRO A 920 -36.56 -16.21 7.78
CA PRO A 920 -37.30 -15.64 8.90
C PRO A 920 -36.40 -15.15 10.05
N LEU A 921 -35.20 -15.74 10.24
CA LEU A 921 -34.22 -15.32 11.25
C LEU A 921 -33.69 -13.92 10.94
N ALA A 922 -33.36 -13.66 9.67
CA ALA A 922 -32.96 -12.33 9.21
C ALA A 922 -34.11 -11.30 9.35
N GLN A 923 -35.34 -11.70 9.01
CA GLN A 923 -36.50 -10.83 9.21
C GLN A 923 -36.76 -10.53 10.70
N HIS A 924 -36.50 -11.49 11.60
CA HIS A 924 -36.57 -11.30 13.04
C HIS A 924 -35.49 -10.30 13.52
N LEU A 925 -34.22 -10.53 13.17
CA LEU A 925 -33.09 -9.67 13.54
C LEU A 925 -33.32 -8.20 13.17
N HIS A 926 -33.70 -7.92 11.92
CA HIS A 926 -33.93 -6.54 11.49
C HIS A 926 -35.22 -5.91 12.04
N ARG A 927 -36.17 -6.71 12.54
CA ARG A 927 -37.31 -6.24 13.35
C ARG A 927 -36.89 -5.91 14.78
N ALA A 928 -36.07 -6.75 15.41
CA ALA A 928 -35.52 -6.52 16.74
C ALA A 928 -34.62 -5.27 16.78
N ILE A 929 -33.78 -5.06 15.75
CA ILE A 929 -32.94 -3.85 15.61
C ILE A 929 -33.82 -2.59 15.57
N LEU A 930 -34.83 -2.55 14.69
CA LEU A 930 -35.74 -1.39 14.61
C LEU A 930 -36.54 -1.18 15.91
N ARG A 931 -37.01 -2.26 16.56
CA ARG A 931 -37.75 -2.21 17.82
C ARG A 931 -36.89 -1.63 18.96
N THR A 932 -35.66 -2.11 19.10
CA THR A 932 -34.74 -1.72 20.17
C THR A 932 -34.15 -0.34 19.94
N GLY A 933 -33.73 -0.02 18.71
CA GLY A 933 -33.31 1.33 18.32
C GLY A 933 -34.42 2.38 18.52
N THR A 934 -35.67 2.04 18.17
CA THR A 934 -36.84 2.89 18.46
C THR A 934 -37.02 3.12 19.97
N SER A 935 -36.86 2.08 20.80
CA SER A 935 -36.93 2.20 22.27
C SER A 935 -35.85 3.16 22.80
N LEU A 936 -34.58 2.98 22.41
CA LEU A 936 -33.46 3.79 22.89
C LEU A 936 -33.60 5.27 22.50
N LEU A 937 -33.98 5.55 21.24
CA LEU A 937 -34.18 6.91 20.73
C LEU A 937 -35.39 7.58 21.39
N SER A 938 -36.54 6.90 21.48
CA SER A 938 -37.76 7.49 22.06
C SER A 938 -37.66 7.74 23.57
N LYS A 939 -37.04 6.81 24.31
CA LYS A 939 -36.75 6.98 25.75
C LYS A 939 -35.58 7.93 26.04
N HIS A 940 -34.91 8.47 25.03
CA HIS A 940 -33.73 9.34 25.17
C HIS A 940 -32.62 8.70 26.01
N GLN A 941 -32.40 7.39 25.84
CA GLN A 941 -31.43 6.61 26.63
C GLN A 941 -29.97 6.75 26.14
N ILE A 942 -29.75 7.42 25.01
CA ILE A 942 -28.42 7.75 24.50
C ILE A 942 -27.87 8.95 25.28
N ARG A 943 -26.79 8.75 26.03
CA ARG A 943 -26.09 9.79 26.79
C ARG A 943 -24.94 10.36 25.97
N HIS A 944 -24.61 11.64 26.19
CA HIS A 944 -23.47 12.31 25.59
C HIS A 944 -22.37 12.47 26.64
N LEU A 945 -21.22 11.83 26.43
CA LEU A 945 -20.00 12.05 27.22
C LEU A 945 -19.06 13.00 26.45
N ARG A 946 -17.89 13.34 27.01
CA ARG A 946 -17.00 14.35 26.41
C ARG A 946 -16.42 13.91 25.05
N ALA A 947 -16.06 12.62 24.92
CA ALA A 947 -15.39 12.08 23.73
C ALA A 947 -16.32 11.27 22.80
N PHE A 948 -17.39 10.65 23.33
CA PHE A 948 -18.29 9.76 22.57
C PHE A 948 -19.72 9.78 23.14
N ARG A 949 -20.67 9.21 22.39
CA ARG A 949 -22.02 8.91 22.87
C ARG A 949 -22.12 7.47 23.35
N ILE A 950 -23.00 7.21 24.31
CA ILE A 950 -23.20 5.86 24.85
C ILE A 950 -24.68 5.51 25.02
N ALA A 951 -25.04 4.26 24.74
CA ALA A 951 -26.32 3.67 25.11
C ALA A 951 -26.14 2.25 25.67
N VAL A 952 -27.08 1.81 26.51
CA VAL A 952 -27.06 0.50 27.16
C VAL A 952 -28.40 -0.21 26.93
N VAL A 953 -28.35 -1.39 26.31
CA VAL A 953 -29.49 -2.29 26.05
C VAL A 953 -29.66 -3.20 27.26
N LYS A 954 -30.49 -2.75 28.21
CA LYS A 954 -30.77 -3.47 29.47
C LYS A 954 -32.23 -3.94 29.64
N ASP A 955 -33.21 -3.28 29.03
CA ASP A 955 -34.64 -3.65 29.16
C ASP A 955 -35.27 -3.86 27.76
N GLY A 956 -35.77 -5.07 27.48
CA GLY A 956 -36.54 -5.34 26.27
C GLY A 956 -36.75 -6.84 25.97
N PRO A 957 -37.66 -7.18 25.03
CA PRO A 957 -37.89 -8.56 24.62
C PRO A 957 -36.75 -9.16 23.79
N ASP A 958 -35.84 -8.32 23.28
CA ASP A 958 -34.75 -8.69 22.38
C ASP A 958 -33.36 -8.66 23.05
N VAL A 959 -33.26 -8.47 24.39
CA VAL A 959 -31.96 -8.27 25.05
C VAL A 959 -31.01 -9.45 24.80
N LYS A 960 -31.51 -10.69 24.91
CA LYS A 960 -30.75 -11.93 24.61
C LYS A 960 -30.34 -12.11 23.15
N LEU A 961 -30.80 -11.26 22.22
CA LEU A 961 -30.33 -11.22 20.84
C LEU A 961 -29.07 -10.35 20.70
N PHE A 962 -28.93 -9.33 21.55
CA PHE A 962 -27.86 -8.34 21.52
C PHE A 962 -26.71 -8.65 22.49
N THR A 963 -26.66 -9.86 23.04
CA THR A 963 -25.46 -10.45 23.62
C THR A 963 -24.49 -10.90 22.52
N ASN A 964 -24.99 -11.33 21.35
CA ASN A 964 -24.12 -11.62 20.21
C ASN A 964 -23.51 -10.32 19.64
N PRO A 965 -22.17 -10.23 19.49
CA PRO A 965 -21.50 -8.99 19.12
C PRO A 965 -21.80 -8.54 17.68
N GLY A 966 -22.10 -9.45 16.75
CA GLY A 966 -22.49 -9.10 15.38
C GLY A 966 -23.87 -8.44 15.32
N ALA A 967 -24.85 -8.99 16.04
CA ALA A 967 -26.18 -8.40 16.18
C ALA A 967 -26.13 -7.03 16.89
N LEU A 968 -25.32 -6.93 17.95
CA LEU A 968 -25.10 -5.68 18.69
C LEU A 968 -24.41 -4.61 17.81
N THR A 969 -23.43 -5.01 16.99
CA THR A 969 -22.76 -4.12 16.02
C THR A 969 -23.74 -3.56 14.98
N LYS A 970 -24.62 -4.40 14.42
CA LYS A 970 -25.67 -3.94 13.48
C LYS A 970 -26.65 -2.96 14.12
N LEU A 971 -26.99 -3.15 15.40
CA LEU A 971 -27.80 -2.20 16.16
C LEU A 971 -27.04 -0.88 16.39
N ALA A 972 -25.75 -0.93 16.76
CA ALA A 972 -24.91 0.25 16.96
C ALA A 972 -24.80 1.09 15.67
N LEU A 973 -24.52 0.47 14.53
CA LEU A 973 -24.43 1.13 13.23
C LEU A 973 -25.76 1.81 12.83
N TRP A 974 -26.90 1.15 13.06
CA TRP A 974 -28.23 1.72 12.79
C TRP A 974 -28.51 2.95 13.68
N ILE A 975 -28.16 2.88 14.97
CA ILE A 975 -28.32 4.00 15.91
C ILE A 975 -27.36 5.15 15.54
N ALA A 976 -26.12 4.85 15.16
CA ALA A 976 -25.14 5.84 14.76
C ALA A 976 -25.58 6.62 13.52
N GLU A 977 -26.14 5.98 12.48
CA GLU A 977 -26.68 6.69 11.31
C GLU A 977 -27.92 7.53 11.67
N ALA A 978 -28.77 7.05 12.59
CA ALA A 978 -29.89 7.83 13.11
C ALA A 978 -29.43 9.10 13.87
N ILE A 979 -28.39 8.99 14.70
CA ILE A 979 -27.78 10.13 15.41
C ILE A 979 -27.15 11.11 14.40
N ARG A 980 -26.32 10.60 13.48
CA ARG A 980 -25.58 11.40 12.47
C ARG A 980 -26.53 12.21 11.58
N VAL A 981 -27.64 11.61 11.17
CA VAL A 981 -28.74 12.30 10.47
C VAL A 981 -29.38 13.39 11.35
N GLN A 982 -29.64 13.11 12.63
CA GLN A 982 -30.27 14.07 13.54
C GLN A 982 -29.38 15.27 13.84
N GLU A 983 -28.05 15.10 13.95
CA GLU A 983 -27.09 16.21 14.06
C GLU A 983 -27.12 17.09 12.80
N ARG A 984 -27.15 16.46 11.61
CA ARG A 984 -27.21 17.15 10.32
C ARG A 984 -28.51 17.94 10.12
N GLU A 985 -29.68 17.42 10.54
CA GLU A 985 -30.95 18.18 10.50
C GLU A 985 -30.98 19.35 11.52
N LYS A 986 -30.22 19.28 12.63
CA LYS A 986 -30.12 20.37 13.63
C LYS A 986 -29.10 21.46 13.26
N GLY A 987 -28.07 21.12 12.49
CA GLY A 987 -26.91 21.98 12.26
C GLY A 987 -25.86 21.93 13.38
N ASP A 988 -26.00 21.00 14.34
CA ASP A 988 -25.09 20.79 15.48
C ASP A 988 -23.78 20.10 15.03
N SER A 989 -23.02 20.72 14.12
CA SER A 989 -21.66 20.25 13.79
C SER A 989 -20.72 20.55 14.96
N ILE A 990 -20.39 19.55 15.77
CA ILE A 990 -19.47 19.72 16.90
C ILE A 990 -18.10 20.20 16.37
N LYS A 991 -17.65 21.35 16.89
CA LYS A 991 -16.31 21.87 16.63
C LYS A 991 -15.33 21.16 17.57
N ILE A 992 -14.51 20.27 17.03
CA ILE A 992 -13.39 19.66 17.75
C ILE A 992 -12.13 20.38 17.27
N GLY A 993 -11.69 21.36 18.08
CA GLY A 993 -10.60 22.28 17.72
C GLY A 993 -10.92 23.14 16.48
N ARG A 994 -9.91 23.36 15.61
CA ARG A 994 -10.05 24.08 14.33
C ARG A 994 -10.87 23.29 13.27
N LYS A 995 -11.35 22.07 13.54
CA LYS A 995 -12.03 21.18 12.57
C LYS A 995 -13.51 20.94 12.95
N ARG A 996 -14.36 20.70 11.95
CA ARG A 996 -15.71 20.12 12.14
C ARG A 996 -15.61 18.61 11.95
N ALA A 997 -15.94 17.83 12.99
CA ALA A 997 -16.02 16.37 12.89
C ALA A 997 -17.42 15.94 12.45
N ALA A 998 -17.51 15.01 11.50
CA ALA A 998 -18.79 14.53 10.98
C ALA A 998 -19.32 13.32 11.79
N GLY A 999 -19.91 13.61 12.96
CA GLY A 999 -20.52 12.63 13.85
C GLY A 999 -19.61 12.17 14.99
N THR A 1000 -20.19 11.95 16.18
CA THR A 1000 -19.48 11.37 17.34
C THR A 1000 -19.31 9.86 17.20
N PRO A 1001 -18.26 9.25 17.77
CA PRO A 1001 -18.25 7.82 18.03
C PRO A 1001 -19.43 7.40 18.94
N LEU A 1002 -19.86 6.15 18.83
CA LEU A 1002 -20.94 5.56 19.64
C LEU A 1002 -20.48 4.25 20.28
N VAL A 1003 -20.52 4.18 21.60
CA VAL A 1003 -20.42 2.95 22.39
C VAL A 1003 -21.83 2.40 22.63
N LEU A 1004 -22.02 1.10 22.39
CA LEU A 1004 -23.25 0.40 22.70
C LEU A 1004 -22.95 -0.85 23.54
N ALA A 1005 -23.57 -0.96 24.71
CA ALA A 1005 -23.45 -2.13 25.58
C ALA A 1005 -24.74 -2.96 25.60
N GLY A 1006 -24.65 -4.27 25.42
CA GLY A 1006 -25.75 -5.23 25.61
C GLY A 1006 -25.57 -6.00 26.91
N LEU A 1007 -26.62 -6.07 27.75
CA LEU A 1007 -26.62 -6.87 28.98
C LEU A 1007 -26.80 -8.35 28.67
N ASP A 1008 -25.90 -9.19 29.17
CA ASP A 1008 -26.13 -10.62 29.33
C ASP A 1008 -26.49 -10.91 30.80
N GLU A 1009 -27.73 -11.30 31.05
CA GLU A 1009 -28.21 -11.68 32.40
C GLU A 1009 -27.85 -13.11 32.79
N ASP A 1010 -27.50 -13.98 31.82
CA ASP A 1010 -27.14 -15.38 32.07
C ASP A 1010 -25.65 -15.50 32.43
N ARG A 1011 -24.80 -14.68 31.78
CA ARG A 1011 -23.34 -14.59 32.02
C ARG A 1011 -22.92 -13.43 32.96
N ASP A 1012 -23.89 -12.65 33.46
CA ASP A 1012 -23.73 -11.49 34.36
C ASP A 1012 -22.67 -10.45 33.90
N LEU A 1013 -22.73 -10.08 32.62
CA LEU A 1013 -21.75 -9.20 31.97
C LEU A 1013 -22.39 -8.27 30.95
N TYR A 1014 -21.60 -7.33 30.43
CA TYR A 1014 -21.95 -6.51 29.28
C TYR A 1014 -21.03 -6.79 28.11
N VAL A 1015 -21.60 -7.10 26.95
CA VAL A 1015 -20.87 -7.06 25.67
C VAL A 1015 -20.89 -5.63 25.17
N VAL A 1016 -19.73 -5.03 24.96
CA VAL A 1016 -19.55 -3.60 24.65
C VAL A 1016 -18.91 -3.45 23.27
N VAL A 1017 -19.57 -2.68 22.40
CA VAL A 1017 -19.10 -2.40 21.02
C VAL A 1017 -18.83 -0.91 20.85
N GLY A 1018 -17.61 -0.56 20.43
CA GLY A 1018 -17.19 0.80 20.12
C GLY A 1018 -17.20 1.09 18.62
N THR A 1019 -18.21 1.79 18.12
CA THR A 1019 -18.28 2.20 16.69
C THR A 1019 -17.67 3.58 16.48
N GLY A 1020 -16.73 3.68 15.54
CA GLY A 1020 -15.85 4.84 15.37
C GLY A 1020 -15.29 4.97 13.95
N GLY A 1021 -14.46 6.00 13.72
CA GLY A 1021 -13.79 6.22 12.44
C GLY A 1021 -14.62 6.86 11.31
N GLY A 1022 -15.90 7.18 11.54
CA GLY A 1022 -16.74 7.89 10.56
C GLY A 1022 -16.45 9.39 10.39
N GLY A 1023 -15.49 9.96 11.14
CA GLY A 1023 -15.42 11.41 11.37
C GLY A 1023 -14.91 12.29 10.23
N GLY A 1024 -14.31 11.72 9.16
CA GLY A 1024 -13.64 12.50 8.12
C GLY A 1024 -13.69 11.88 6.72
N VAL A 1025 -14.41 12.52 5.82
CA VAL A 1025 -14.21 12.32 4.37
C VAL A 1025 -12.90 13.00 3.97
N ILE A 1026 -11.91 12.18 3.59
CA ILE A 1026 -10.90 12.65 2.64
C ILE A 1026 -11.64 12.77 1.30
N ASP A 1027 -12.08 13.98 1.00
CA ASP A 1027 -12.50 14.31 -0.36
C ASP A 1027 -11.21 14.32 -1.19
N TYR A 1028 -10.96 13.22 -1.90
CA TYR A 1028 -9.75 13.05 -2.69
C TYR A 1028 -9.65 14.07 -3.82
N ALA A 1029 -10.78 14.61 -4.32
CA ALA A 1029 -10.76 15.71 -5.28
C ALA A 1029 -10.37 17.03 -4.61
N ALA A 1030 -10.94 17.39 -3.44
CA ALA A 1030 -10.51 18.57 -2.70
C ALA A 1030 -9.10 18.44 -2.09
N MET A 1031 -8.62 17.22 -1.81
CA MET A 1031 -7.24 16.97 -1.36
C MET A 1031 -6.24 17.00 -2.53
N SER A 1032 -6.59 16.47 -3.70
CA SER A 1032 -5.79 16.69 -4.93
C SER A 1032 -5.74 18.18 -5.27
N LYS A 1033 -6.90 18.85 -5.28
CA LYS A 1033 -7.01 20.29 -5.50
C LYS A 1033 -6.23 21.11 -4.47
N ARG A 1034 -6.27 20.76 -3.18
CA ARG A 1034 -5.44 21.39 -2.13
C ARG A 1034 -3.95 21.07 -2.27
N ARG A 1035 -3.58 19.90 -2.80
CA ARG A 1035 -2.18 19.53 -3.11
C ARG A 1035 -1.67 20.35 -4.30
N GLU A 1036 -2.49 20.54 -5.32
CA GLU A 1036 -2.23 21.47 -6.43
C GLU A 1036 -2.16 22.93 -5.95
N GLU A 1037 -3.11 23.40 -5.13
CA GLU A 1037 -3.13 24.76 -4.57
C GLU A 1037 -1.88 25.00 -3.68
N ARG A 1038 -1.47 24.00 -2.89
CA ARG A 1038 -0.20 24.04 -2.12
C ARG A 1038 1.03 24.02 -3.04
N SER A 1039 1.03 23.25 -4.13
CA SER A 1039 2.10 23.26 -5.14
C SER A 1039 2.20 24.64 -5.79
N LYS A 1040 1.10 25.17 -6.33
CA LYS A 1040 0.99 26.50 -6.94
C LYS A 1040 1.37 27.62 -5.95
N LYS A 1041 1.01 27.53 -4.67
CA LYS A 1041 1.44 28.48 -3.62
C LYS A 1041 2.94 28.35 -3.30
N LYS A 1042 3.51 27.15 -3.30
CA LYS A 1042 4.96 26.92 -3.13
C LYS A 1042 5.75 27.43 -4.33
N GLU A 1043 5.35 27.09 -5.56
CA GLU A 1043 5.92 27.59 -6.81
C GLU A 1043 5.89 29.13 -6.87
N ALA A 1044 4.80 29.76 -6.40
CA ALA A 1044 4.72 31.21 -6.28
C ALA A 1044 5.67 31.79 -5.22
N ARG A 1045 5.83 31.14 -4.06
CA ARG A 1045 6.82 31.52 -3.02
C ARG A 1045 8.24 31.40 -3.55
N ASP A 1046 8.59 30.26 -4.13
CA ASP A 1046 9.90 29.97 -4.70
C ASP A 1046 10.24 30.92 -5.86
N LYS A 1047 9.24 31.29 -6.69
CA LYS A 1047 9.38 32.32 -7.74
C LYS A 1047 9.61 33.71 -7.14
N LYS A 1048 8.78 34.17 -6.18
CA LYS A 1048 8.94 35.48 -5.51
C LYS A 1048 10.31 35.58 -4.80
N GLN A 1049 10.80 34.46 -4.24
CA GLN A 1049 12.11 34.38 -3.61
C GLN A 1049 13.26 34.41 -4.64
N ARG A 1050 13.14 33.72 -5.78
CA ARG A 1050 14.10 33.79 -6.91
C ARG A 1050 14.15 35.18 -7.56
N GLU A 1051 13.01 35.86 -7.70
CA GLU A 1051 12.96 37.24 -8.20
C GLU A 1051 13.60 38.22 -7.21
N ARG A 1052 13.37 38.05 -5.89
CA ARG A 1052 14.01 38.86 -4.85
C ARG A 1052 15.53 38.61 -4.79
N SER A 1053 16.01 37.37 -4.94
CA SER A 1053 17.45 37.07 -5.02
C SER A 1053 18.07 37.58 -6.32
N SER A 1054 17.37 37.48 -7.46
CA SER A 1054 17.84 38.00 -8.75
C SER A 1054 17.99 39.53 -8.71
N ARG A 1055 17.00 40.26 -8.18
CA ARG A 1055 17.09 41.73 -8.00
C ARG A 1055 18.21 42.11 -7.02
N ARG A 1056 18.47 41.31 -5.98
CA ARG A 1056 19.59 41.53 -5.05
C ARG A 1056 20.95 41.27 -5.70
N ALA A 1057 21.07 40.23 -6.52
CA ALA A 1057 22.27 39.92 -7.29
C ALA A 1057 22.54 40.97 -8.38
N GLN A 1058 21.50 41.45 -9.06
CA GLN A 1058 21.62 42.51 -10.08
C GLN A 1058 22.03 43.85 -9.45
N ARG A 1059 21.39 44.28 -8.35
CA ARG A 1059 21.84 45.46 -7.58
C ARG A 1059 23.27 45.30 -7.04
N ALA A 1060 23.74 44.08 -6.77
CA ALA A 1060 25.12 43.81 -6.36
C ALA A 1060 26.11 43.86 -7.56
N ALA A 1061 25.70 43.39 -8.74
CA ALA A 1061 26.49 43.49 -9.97
C ALA A 1061 26.62 44.94 -10.46
N GLU A 1062 25.53 45.72 -10.48
CA GLU A 1062 25.54 47.16 -10.82
C GLU A 1062 26.40 47.98 -9.83
N ARG A 1063 26.58 47.49 -8.60
CA ARG A 1063 27.49 48.07 -7.59
C ARG A 1063 28.95 47.57 -7.72
N ALA A 1064 29.19 46.48 -8.46
CA ALA A 1064 30.53 45.95 -8.75
C ALA A 1064 31.07 46.43 -10.11
N GLU A 1065 30.20 46.81 -11.05
CA GLU A 1065 30.58 47.42 -12.35
C GLU A 1065 30.86 48.93 -12.25
N ARG A 1066 30.70 49.54 -11.06
CA ARG A 1066 31.13 50.91 -10.76
C ARG A 1066 32.41 50.92 -9.94
N GLU A 1067 33.55 50.79 -10.62
CA GLU A 1067 34.85 51.14 -10.05
C GLU A 1067 35.06 52.66 -10.16
N ASP A 1068 34.70 53.41 -9.11
CA ASP A 1068 35.32 54.69 -8.74
C ASP A 1068 35.01 54.99 -7.26
N ASP A 1069 35.98 55.55 -6.54
CA ASP A 1069 35.81 55.99 -5.14
C ASP A 1069 35.16 57.40 -5.11
N ASP A 1070 33.97 57.52 -4.52
CA ASP A 1070 33.44 58.81 -4.04
C ASP A 1070 32.57 58.62 -2.78
N GLU A 1071 32.91 59.34 -1.71
CA GLU A 1071 32.12 59.39 -0.46
C GLU A 1071 31.08 60.53 -0.54
N ALA A 1072 29.80 60.20 -0.74
CA ALA A 1072 28.70 61.13 -0.57
C ALA A 1072 27.41 60.43 -0.10
N GLU A 1073 26.58 61.16 0.62
CA GLU A 1073 25.28 60.73 1.15
C GLU A 1073 24.20 60.82 0.05
N ASP A 1074 23.25 59.89 0.08
CA ASP A 1074 21.86 60.18 -0.32
C ASP A 1074 20.91 59.20 0.39
N GLU A 1075 19.97 59.75 1.18
CA GLU A 1075 18.91 59.00 1.84
C GLU A 1075 17.68 58.92 0.93
N GLU A 1076 17.40 57.76 0.32
CA GLU A 1076 16.04 57.45 -0.13
C GLU A 1076 15.56 56.12 0.45
N SER A 1077 14.46 56.22 1.20
CA SER A 1077 13.73 55.11 1.83
C SER A 1077 12.93 54.30 0.81
N ASP A 1078 13.15 52.99 0.77
CA ASP A 1078 12.28 52.02 0.10
C ASP A 1078 11.71 51.13 1.23
N GLU A 1079 10.41 51.30 1.54
CA GLU A 1079 9.86 51.03 2.89
C GLU A 1079 9.86 49.57 3.35
N SER A 1080 9.90 49.40 4.68
CA SER A 1080 9.83 48.11 5.36
C SER A 1080 8.40 47.54 5.45
N GLU A 1081 7.93 46.86 4.40
CA GLU A 1081 6.88 45.84 4.57
C GLU A 1081 7.50 44.53 5.13
N SER A 1082 7.81 44.57 6.42
CA SER A 1082 8.15 43.40 7.22
C SER A 1082 6.87 42.74 7.76
N GLU A 1083 6.08 42.12 6.87
CA GLU A 1083 5.06 41.15 7.29
C GLU A 1083 5.73 39.90 7.85
N SER A 1084 6.09 40.00 9.13
CA SER A 1084 6.54 38.90 9.98
C SER A 1084 5.33 38.11 10.47
N GLU A 1085 4.64 37.41 9.56
CA GLU A 1085 3.71 36.34 9.94
C GLU A 1085 4.50 35.15 10.49
N SER A 1086 4.88 35.24 11.77
CA SER A 1086 5.43 34.16 12.56
C SER A 1086 4.34 33.18 13.02
N GLU A 1087 3.58 32.61 12.08
CA GLU A 1087 2.86 31.36 12.36
C GLU A 1087 3.87 30.20 12.32
N SER A 1088 4.14 29.62 13.49
CA SER A 1088 5.01 28.48 13.69
C SER A 1088 4.38 27.17 13.16
N GLU A 1089 4.35 27.00 11.83
CA GLU A 1089 4.03 25.71 11.19
C GLU A 1089 5.29 24.86 11.00
N ASP A 1090 5.95 24.47 12.09
CA ASP A 1090 6.82 23.27 12.14
C ASP A 1090 5.95 21.98 12.15
N GLU A 1091 4.99 21.88 11.23
CA GLU A 1091 4.36 20.60 10.88
C GLU A 1091 5.29 19.88 9.88
N ASP A 1092 5.99 18.85 10.37
CA ASP A 1092 6.89 17.98 9.58
C ASP A 1092 6.24 17.58 8.23
N PRO A 1093 6.90 17.84 7.08
CA PRO A 1093 6.37 17.52 5.76
C PRO A 1093 6.09 16.03 5.51
N GLY A 1094 6.48 15.13 6.43
CA GLY A 1094 6.21 13.69 6.37
C GLY A 1094 4.78 13.25 6.74
N THR A 1095 3.97 14.07 7.43
CA THR A 1095 2.68 13.61 7.98
C THR A 1095 1.62 13.29 6.90
N LYS A 1096 1.55 12.01 6.48
CA LYS A 1096 0.37 11.43 5.81
C LYS A 1096 -0.85 11.78 6.67
N LYS A 1097 -1.85 12.47 6.13
CA LYS A 1097 -3.10 12.75 6.87
C LYS A 1097 -3.90 11.46 7.00
N HIS A 1098 -3.60 10.70 8.05
CA HIS A 1098 -4.28 9.45 8.36
C HIS A 1098 -5.80 9.63 8.34
N LEU A 1099 -6.48 8.67 7.73
CA LEU A 1099 -7.90 8.48 7.95
C LEU A 1099 -8.11 8.29 9.45
N LEU A 1100 -9.13 8.91 10.05
CA LEU A 1100 -9.50 8.57 11.43
C LEU A 1100 -10.01 7.13 11.43
N ARG A 1101 -9.15 6.17 11.78
CA ARG A 1101 -9.50 4.76 11.99
C ARG A 1101 -10.20 4.58 13.34
N ASN A 1102 -10.71 3.39 13.61
CA ASN A 1102 -11.38 3.09 14.88
C ASN A 1102 -10.35 2.78 15.98
N ARG A 1103 -10.15 3.73 16.90
CA ARG A 1103 -9.20 3.62 18.02
C ARG A 1103 -9.79 2.97 19.29
N PHE A 1104 -11.05 2.49 19.27
CA PHE A 1104 -11.67 1.90 20.47
C PHE A 1104 -10.91 0.69 21.01
N GLY A 1105 -10.35 -0.19 20.18
CA GLY A 1105 -9.60 -1.37 20.66
C GLY A 1105 -8.39 -1.00 21.53
N ILE A 1106 -7.59 -0.03 21.07
CA ILE A 1106 -6.45 0.51 21.83
C ILE A 1106 -6.96 1.19 23.12
N ALA A 1107 -7.98 2.04 23.01
CA ALA A 1107 -8.55 2.73 24.17
C ALA A 1107 -9.16 1.77 25.22
N PHE A 1108 -9.68 0.62 24.81
CA PHE A 1108 -10.13 -0.43 25.72
C PHE A 1108 -8.95 -1.12 26.41
N GLN A 1109 -7.87 -1.44 25.68
CA GLN A 1109 -6.65 -2.02 26.25
C GLN A 1109 -5.99 -1.08 27.28
N GLU A 1110 -5.83 0.22 26.94
CA GLU A 1110 -5.35 1.25 27.86
C GLU A 1110 -6.19 1.31 29.15
N VAL A 1111 -7.53 1.30 29.02
CA VAL A 1111 -8.44 1.37 30.19
C VAL A 1111 -8.39 0.10 31.05
N VAL A 1112 -8.21 -1.08 30.46
CA VAL A 1112 -8.05 -2.33 31.22
C VAL A 1112 -6.77 -2.31 32.05
N GLN A 1113 -5.66 -1.82 31.48
CA GLN A 1113 -4.39 -1.67 32.18
C GLN A 1113 -4.46 -0.68 33.37
N GLU A 1114 -5.22 0.41 33.25
CA GLU A 1114 -5.39 1.39 34.34
C GLU A 1114 -6.40 0.97 35.42
N THR A 1115 -7.55 0.42 35.01
CA THR A 1115 -8.67 0.17 35.94
C THR A 1115 -8.62 -1.18 36.63
N ASN A 1116 -7.82 -2.12 36.11
CA ASN A 1116 -7.80 -3.53 36.51
C ASN A 1116 -9.22 -4.16 36.53
N ALA A 1117 -10.10 -3.66 35.65
CA ALA A 1117 -11.46 -4.15 35.50
C ALA A 1117 -11.48 -5.55 34.87
N ARG A 1118 -12.43 -6.39 35.28
CA ARG A 1118 -12.58 -7.76 34.77
C ARG A 1118 -13.19 -7.72 33.37
N VAL A 1119 -12.30 -7.73 32.37
CA VAL A 1119 -12.63 -7.59 30.94
C VAL A 1119 -12.02 -8.75 30.15
N ARG A 1120 -12.77 -9.30 29.20
CA ARG A 1120 -12.31 -10.31 28.23
C ARG A 1120 -12.30 -9.71 26.82
N ILE A 1121 -11.11 -9.68 26.21
CA ILE A 1121 -10.86 -9.17 24.84
C ILE A 1121 -10.57 -10.37 23.92
N ASP A 1122 -11.61 -11.15 23.62
CA ASP A 1122 -11.49 -12.41 22.87
C ASP A 1122 -11.91 -12.29 21.39
N SER A 1123 -12.70 -11.27 21.05
CA SER A 1123 -13.19 -11.07 19.68
C SER A 1123 -12.08 -10.62 18.72
N PHE A 1124 -12.06 -11.19 17.50
CA PHE A 1124 -11.18 -10.72 16.41
C PHE A 1124 -11.42 -9.25 16.02
N ASP A 1125 -12.61 -8.73 16.30
CA ASP A 1125 -12.92 -7.31 16.15
C ASP A 1125 -12.58 -6.61 17.47
N HIS A 1126 -11.36 -6.06 17.61
CA HIS A 1126 -10.86 -5.41 18.85
C HIS A 1126 -11.75 -4.26 19.37
N CYS A 1127 -12.66 -3.73 18.56
CA CYS A 1127 -13.69 -2.79 18.99
C CYS A 1127 -14.85 -3.45 19.77
N VAL A 1128 -14.71 -4.72 20.18
CA VAL A 1128 -15.67 -5.50 20.97
C VAL A 1128 -14.97 -6.06 22.21
N VAL A 1129 -15.54 -5.81 23.40
CA VAL A 1129 -15.03 -6.36 24.67
C VAL A 1129 -16.18 -6.83 25.57
N GLU A 1130 -15.96 -7.90 26.35
CA GLU A 1130 -16.90 -8.34 27.40
C GLU A 1130 -16.43 -7.77 28.75
N VAL A 1131 -17.28 -7.01 29.45
CA VAL A 1131 -16.95 -6.34 30.72
C VAL A 1131 -17.87 -6.87 31.82
N GLN A 1132 -17.34 -7.25 32.99
CA GLN A 1132 -18.18 -7.72 34.10
C GLN A 1132 -19.12 -6.61 34.59
N LYS A 1133 -20.36 -6.99 34.94
CA LYS A 1133 -21.49 -6.09 35.21
C LYS A 1133 -21.24 -5.02 36.26
N ASP A 1134 -20.54 -5.36 37.35
CA ASP A 1134 -20.16 -4.41 38.41
C ASP A 1134 -19.13 -3.38 37.93
N ASP A 1135 -18.19 -3.82 37.10
CA ASP A 1135 -16.99 -3.07 36.72
C ASP A 1135 -17.26 -2.07 35.58
N LEU A 1136 -18.35 -2.27 34.82
CA LEU A 1136 -18.75 -1.41 33.71
C LEU A 1136 -18.80 0.08 34.10
N GLY A 1137 -19.22 0.40 35.33
CA GLY A 1137 -19.30 1.79 35.80
C GLY A 1137 -17.95 2.52 35.74
N GLY A 1138 -16.91 1.93 36.34
CA GLY A 1138 -15.56 2.50 36.35
C GLY A 1138 -14.88 2.43 34.99
N PHE A 1139 -15.08 1.33 34.25
CA PHE A 1139 -14.57 1.15 32.88
C PHE A 1139 -15.04 2.29 31.95
N LEU A 1140 -16.32 2.64 31.99
CA LEU A 1140 -16.89 3.71 31.17
C LEU A 1140 -16.48 5.11 31.62
N GLU A 1141 -16.24 5.31 32.92
CA GLU A 1141 -15.72 6.57 33.45
C GLU A 1141 -14.28 6.81 32.98
N ALA A 1142 -13.38 5.84 33.16
CA ALA A 1142 -12.00 5.91 32.67
C ALA A 1142 -11.92 6.11 31.15
N LEU A 1143 -12.70 5.35 30.38
CA LEU A 1143 -12.81 5.49 28.93
C LEU A 1143 -13.24 6.91 28.50
N SER A 1144 -14.02 7.62 29.32
CA SER A 1144 -14.49 8.98 29.01
C SER A 1144 -13.38 10.06 29.05
N PHE A 1145 -12.24 9.76 29.69
CA PHE A 1145 -11.05 10.62 29.71
C PHE A 1145 -10.09 10.38 28.53
N ARG A 1146 -10.22 9.24 27.82
CA ARG A 1146 -9.30 8.78 26.78
C ARG A 1146 -9.60 9.40 25.40
N SER A 1147 -8.57 9.60 24.58
CA SER A 1147 -8.65 10.23 23.24
C SER A 1147 -9.08 9.24 22.14
N VAL A 1148 -10.30 8.72 22.27
CA VAL A 1148 -10.89 7.80 21.28
C VAL A 1148 -11.16 8.48 19.92
N VAL A 1149 -11.27 9.82 19.92
CA VAL A 1149 -11.14 10.67 18.73
C VAL A 1149 -9.75 11.31 18.78
N GLY A 1150 -8.99 11.19 17.69
CA GLY A 1150 -7.69 11.85 17.49
C GLY A 1150 -7.82 13.31 17.02
#